data_AF-A0A662XCP2-F1
#
_entry.id   AF-A0A662XCP2-F1
#
_cell.length_a   1.000
_cell.length_b   1.000
_cell.length_c   1.000
_cell.angle_alpha   90.00
_cell.angle_beta   90.00
_cell.angle_gamma   90.00
#
_symmetry.space_group_name_H-M   'P 1'
#
loop_
_entity.id
_entity.type
_entity.pdbx_description
1 polymer ?
#
loop_
_entity_poly.entity_id
_entity_poly.type
_entity_poly.pdbx_seq_one_letter_code
_entity_poly.pdbx_strand_id
1 'polypeptide(L)'
;MKLLWALTLSLLAFASTHAPVEAQSTACDARVRRNWDALSTTEKDAYKGALAAAMDSGAYIKFIEMHTEAMSQVEAHGQCMFTYWHRLFLIVFENMLRGQGDEFACVTIPYYNWLGAYNRVLSGACTTLGDCSAIATELGGFTSGSNRTLLINDLKTSGTCVTEEPLNHFCQASTSYSSVREQVFSGSNIGEMSPLVEEGCHADVHRSLGGAMKTLASPSDPIFWSHHAMVDALHTIFHKCRVGTKRLSFEEKANHPVAWTSCPRVIDSVPPSGPPFKPTDVVTMRTGENGANPINGSDDPVIGQYFKDVPNRFADLMDVRDLGDFSYSYELSGQLASMYTDCDGNSTARRLETEGGGGIDQQADTTTIASSESSSTYDDGKVDVIIVEDCDLSEQHVATWYNEAMTAMGGQCAENMADLERQACMFHDECLGGVVDFSEEFKATWGVKEARCKTIVNAINSGEQSIVYGEWREHMEAYFGCPVPASETTPTDQSQTAGPAFRRNWEAMSDADKETYKGAVASAMDSPAYLKFIQMHMEKMSEYEAHGQCMFTYWHRLFLVVFENMLRAQGDEYACVTIPYFNWMEANNRVLSGTCKTMGDCAAITTELGGFTSGSQQNVVINGQSNTGICVTEAPLNHFCQTTGGQCADCVPRGDWGSAQVPGSTSYASLLKQVFDGKNIGEMSPKVETGSHAAVHNTLGGTMLHFASPADPIFWSHHSMVDALHTIFHKCRVGTQRMTFEEKAADPVAWTSCARRDGGVFNPADIVTMRTGVAGSNSFVNGSVDPVIGQYFQGVPNRFADLMDVRDLGDFSYTYELSGQLASMYTDCNGDATTSTPTTTTPVATTTAPAPTTTTPVATTAAPVATTTAPVATTAAPVATTAAPVATTTAPVPTTAPVATTTAPTATQTTPVPNQSGQIANAQRFFNWLWNIFSHHHHHRNLAVEDGTSNGQQQDATTPAPSTDSPSFDDGKVDVIIVDDCSLSEQYVMTWYKQTTAAMGGQCAETIADLERQSCMFHDQCLGGVVDFSDEFKATWGLKEARCKTIVDAVNSGEQPIVYAAWRENMESFFGCPMPTNETSPGDQSQTTKDTATDVIQSV
;
A
#
# COMPACT_ATOMS: atom_id res chain seq x y z
N MET A 1 37.60 20.61 -57.04
CA MET A 1 36.35 21.39 -56.85
C MET A 1 35.14 20.70 -57.47
N LYS A 2 35.00 20.53 -58.80
CA LYS A 2 33.74 19.99 -59.39
C LYS A 2 33.30 18.58 -58.95
N LEU A 3 34.21 17.68 -58.53
CA LEU A 3 33.79 16.37 -57.99
C LEU A 3 33.24 16.43 -56.55
N LEU A 4 33.68 17.37 -55.71
CA LEU A 4 33.18 17.47 -54.32
C LEU A 4 31.70 17.90 -54.28
N TRP A 5 31.23 18.65 -55.27
CA TRP A 5 29.83 19.08 -55.39
C TRP A 5 28.89 17.98 -55.90
N ALA A 6 29.41 16.90 -56.50
CA ALA A 6 28.58 15.77 -56.93
C ALA A 6 28.25 14.85 -55.74
N LEU A 7 29.27 14.54 -54.91
CA LEU A 7 29.12 13.67 -53.75
C LEU A 7 28.21 14.26 -52.65
N THR A 8 28.20 15.59 -52.47
CA THR A 8 27.30 16.22 -51.50
C THR A 8 25.83 16.17 -51.92
N LEU A 9 25.52 16.35 -53.21
CA LEU A 9 24.14 16.19 -53.70
C LEU A 9 23.67 14.73 -53.62
N SER A 10 24.56 13.75 -53.81
CA SER A 10 24.20 12.33 -53.69
C SER A 10 23.91 11.87 -52.26
N LEU A 11 24.48 12.51 -51.23
CA LEU A 11 24.10 12.24 -49.82
C LEU A 11 22.84 13.00 -49.38
N LEU A 12 22.63 14.23 -49.87
CA LEU A 12 21.42 15.01 -49.54
C LEU A 12 20.15 14.52 -50.26
N ALA A 13 20.27 13.66 -51.27
CA ALA A 13 19.14 13.05 -51.99
C ALA A 13 18.61 11.75 -51.34
N PHE A 14 19.16 11.32 -50.19
CA PHE A 14 18.77 10.09 -49.49
C PHE A 14 18.10 10.32 -48.12
N ALA A 15 17.65 11.56 -47.85
CA ALA A 15 16.99 11.96 -46.61
C ALA A 15 15.79 12.89 -46.90
N SER A 16 14.85 12.43 -47.72
CA SER A 16 13.54 13.08 -47.95
C SER A 16 12.52 12.28 -48.77
N THR A 17 12.80 11.01 -49.13
CA THR A 17 11.76 10.08 -49.58
C THR A 17 10.91 9.68 -48.38
N HIS A 18 9.92 10.51 -48.05
CA HIS A 18 8.80 10.07 -47.21
C HIS A 18 8.18 8.87 -47.92
N ALA A 19 8.10 7.72 -47.24
CA ALA A 19 7.35 6.60 -47.77
C ALA A 19 5.88 7.04 -47.93
N PRO A 20 5.20 6.66 -49.03
CA PRO A 20 3.75 6.78 -49.03
C PRO A 20 3.22 5.90 -47.90
N VAL A 21 2.35 6.46 -47.06
CA VAL A 21 1.57 5.65 -46.10
C VAL A 21 0.52 4.89 -46.90
N GLU A 22 0.95 3.79 -47.53
CA GLU A 22 0.05 2.70 -47.91
C GLU A 22 -0.51 2.06 -46.63
N ALA A 23 -1.76 1.60 -46.69
CA ALA A 23 -2.49 1.19 -45.50
C ALA A 23 -1.91 -0.07 -44.83
N GLN A 24 -2.00 -0.10 -43.49
CA GLN A 24 -1.87 -1.29 -42.64
C GLN A 24 -0.57 -2.09 -42.81
N SER A 25 0.44 -1.75 -42.00
CA SER A 25 1.39 -2.77 -41.55
C SER A 25 0.61 -3.87 -40.81
N THR A 26 0.87 -5.13 -41.13
CA THR A 26 0.05 -6.29 -40.70
C THR A 26 0.40 -6.74 -39.28
N ALA A 27 0.69 -5.80 -38.38
CA ALA A 27 1.53 -6.02 -37.20
C ALA A 27 1.11 -5.30 -35.90
N CYS A 28 0.09 -4.42 -35.93
CA CYS A 28 -0.54 -3.91 -34.71
C CYS A 28 -1.91 -4.54 -34.51
N ASP A 29 -2.27 -4.84 -33.26
CA ASP A 29 -3.63 -5.19 -32.87
C ASP A 29 -4.57 -3.97 -32.94
N ALA A 30 -5.86 -4.19 -32.63
CA ALA A 30 -6.86 -3.13 -32.56
C ALA A 30 -6.46 -2.03 -31.57
N ARG A 31 -6.88 -0.78 -31.84
CA ARG A 31 -6.60 0.36 -30.96
C ARG A 31 -7.39 0.20 -29.65
N VAL A 32 -6.70 -0.14 -28.56
CA VAL A 32 -7.28 -0.18 -27.21
C VAL A 32 -6.68 0.95 -26.37
N ARG A 33 -7.53 1.77 -25.75
CA ARG A 33 -7.15 2.78 -24.75
C ARG A 33 -7.31 2.20 -23.35
N ARG A 34 -6.22 2.18 -22.60
CA ARG A 34 -6.12 1.61 -21.24
C ARG A 34 -5.99 2.70 -20.18
N ASN A 35 -6.25 2.37 -18.91
CA ASN A 35 -5.87 3.23 -17.79
C ASN A 35 -4.33 3.37 -17.74
N TRP A 36 -3.82 4.55 -17.42
CA TRP A 36 -2.39 4.77 -17.20
C TRP A 36 -1.78 3.79 -16.18
N ASP A 37 -2.50 3.53 -15.09
CA ASP A 37 -2.01 2.67 -14.00
C ASP A 37 -1.94 1.19 -14.42
N ALA A 38 -2.67 0.78 -15.46
CA ALA A 38 -2.66 -0.57 -16.02
C ALA A 38 -1.61 -0.76 -17.15
N LEU A 39 -0.93 0.29 -17.58
CA LEU A 39 0.15 0.18 -18.58
C LEU A 39 1.44 -0.38 -17.95
N SER A 40 2.05 -1.35 -18.64
CA SER A 40 3.42 -1.77 -18.34
C SER A 40 4.42 -0.62 -18.54
N THR A 41 5.59 -0.72 -17.90
CA THR A 41 6.69 0.25 -18.07
C THR A 41 7.05 0.44 -19.55
N THR A 42 7.01 -0.62 -20.36
CA THR A 42 7.29 -0.57 -21.80
C THR A 42 6.24 0.23 -22.58
N GLU A 43 4.94 0.06 -22.28
CA GLU A 43 3.87 0.85 -22.90
C GLU A 43 3.97 2.34 -22.48
N LYS A 44 4.23 2.60 -21.19
CA LYS A 44 4.46 3.95 -20.66
C LYS A 44 5.66 4.64 -21.33
N ASP A 45 6.78 3.93 -21.48
CA ASP A 45 8.00 4.45 -22.13
C ASP A 45 7.80 4.69 -23.63
N ALA A 46 7.06 3.82 -24.33
CA ALA A 46 6.69 4.04 -25.73
C ALA A 46 5.83 5.29 -25.92
N TYR A 47 4.83 5.52 -25.05
CA TYR A 47 3.99 6.73 -25.09
C TYR A 47 4.79 8.00 -24.78
N LYS A 48 5.63 7.98 -23.73
CA LYS A 48 6.55 9.10 -23.42
C LYS A 48 7.53 9.39 -24.56
N GLY A 49 8.02 8.36 -25.24
CA GLY A 49 8.86 8.49 -26.45
C GLY A 49 8.13 9.16 -27.61
N ALA A 50 6.89 8.74 -27.89
CA ALA A 50 6.07 9.32 -28.96
C ALA A 50 5.76 10.81 -28.70
N LEU A 51 5.46 11.17 -27.44
CA LEU A 51 5.27 12.56 -27.01
C LEU A 51 6.54 13.41 -27.23
N ALA A 52 7.71 12.91 -26.83
CA ALA A 52 8.98 13.61 -27.03
C ALA A 52 9.29 13.82 -28.52
N ALA A 53 9.11 12.78 -29.35
CA ALA A 53 9.31 12.86 -30.79
C ALA A 53 8.34 13.87 -31.45
N ALA A 54 7.09 13.93 -31.00
CA ALA A 54 6.10 14.91 -31.46
C ALA A 54 6.46 16.37 -31.10
N MET A 55 7.11 16.58 -29.96
CA MET A 55 7.62 17.89 -29.55
C MET A 55 8.85 18.29 -30.38
N ASP A 56 9.82 17.39 -30.53
CA ASP A 56 11.04 17.61 -31.32
C ASP A 56 10.77 17.83 -32.82
N SER A 57 9.73 17.17 -33.37
CA SER A 57 9.31 17.34 -34.77
C SER A 57 8.53 18.64 -35.02
N GLY A 58 8.07 19.32 -33.96
CA GLY A 58 7.18 20.48 -34.06
C GLY A 58 5.74 20.14 -34.47
N ALA A 59 5.35 18.86 -34.47
CA ALA A 59 3.96 18.47 -34.69
C ALA A 59 3.06 18.81 -33.50
N TYR A 60 3.57 18.67 -32.27
CA TYR A 60 2.84 18.87 -31.02
C TYR A 60 2.29 20.30 -30.87
N ILE A 61 3.10 21.33 -31.20
CA ILE A 61 2.69 22.75 -31.09
C ILE A 61 1.48 23.10 -31.97
N LYS A 62 1.24 22.38 -33.07
CA LYS A 62 0.07 22.60 -33.92
C LYS A 62 -1.26 22.23 -33.26
N PHE A 63 -1.25 21.29 -32.32
CA PHE A 63 -2.45 20.98 -31.53
C PHE A 63 -2.71 22.05 -30.46
N ILE A 64 -1.65 22.62 -29.86
CA ILE A 64 -1.78 23.77 -28.96
C ILE A 64 -2.34 24.98 -29.71
N GLU A 65 -1.77 25.32 -30.88
CA GLU A 65 -2.31 26.37 -31.77
C GLU A 65 -3.81 26.16 -32.02
N MET A 66 -4.21 24.93 -32.36
CA MET A 66 -5.59 24.58 -32.70
C MET A 66 -6.59 24.75 -31.56
N HIS A 67 -6.19 24.43 -30.33
CA HIS A 67 -7.04 24.63 -29.15
C HIS A 67 -7.11 26.11 -28.72
N THR A 68 -6.13 26.93 -29.11
CA THR A 68 -6.11 28.38 -28.87
C THR A 68 -6.72 29.24 -30.00
N GLU A 69 -6.96 28.68 -31.19
CA GLU A 69 -7.49 29.43 -32.33
C GLU A 69 -8.97 29.78 -32.11
N ALA A 70 -9.34 31.05 -32.25
CA ALA A 70 -10.62 31.57 -31.76
C ALA A 70 -11.87 30.88 -32.32
N MET A 71 -11.90 30.46 -33.60
CA MET A 71 -13.07 29.75 -34.13
C MET A 71 -13.16 28.30 -33.61
N SER A 72 -12.01 27.65 -33.50
CA SER A 72 -11.85 26.28 -33.00
C SER A 72 -12.18 26.22 -31.51
N GLN A 73 -11.60 27.12 -30.71
CA GLN A 73 -11.87 27.35 -29.30
C GLN A 73 -13.35 27.62 -29.01
N VAL A 74 -14.01 28.46 -29.83
CA VAL A 74 -15.44 28.76 -29.66
C VAL A 74 -16.31 27.56 -30.01
N GLU A 75 -15.98 26.76 -31.02
CA GLU A 75 -16.76 25.55 -31.32
C GLU A 75 -16.52 24.41 -30.32
N ALA A 76 -15.31 24.33 -29.76
CA ALA A 76 -14.88 23.33 -28.80
C ALA A 76 -15.50 23.51 -27.39
N HIS A 77 -15.80 24.75 -26.97
CA HIS A 77 -16.16 25.07 -25.59
C HIS A 77 -17.40 25.96 -25.46
N GLY A 78 -18.17 25.79 -24.39
CA GLY A 78 -19.40 26.52 -24.09
C GLY A 78 -20.56 26.20 -25.04
N GLN A 79 -20.48 25.05 -25.73
CA GLN A 79 -21.45 24.62 -26.76
C GLN A 79 -21.71 23.11 -26.67
N CYS A 80 -22.91 22.69 -27.09
CA CYS A 80 -23.38 21.29 -27.02
C CYS A 80 -22.56 20.25 -27.82
N MET A 81 -21.44 20.66 -28.45
CA MET A 81 -20.59 19.83 -29.30
C MET A 81 -19.22 19.49 -28.66
N PHE A 82 -18.95 19.98 -27.44
CA PHE A 82 -17.69 19.80 -26.71
C PHE A 82 -17.13 18.37 -26.77
N THR A 83 -17.95 17.36 -26.47
CA THR A 83 -17.55 15.93 -26.49
C THR A 83 -17.16 15.42 -27.88
N TYR A 84 -17.83 15.88 -28.94
CA TYR A 84 -17.50 15.49 -30.32
C TYR A 84 -16.25 16.18 -30.83
N TRP A 85 -16.07 17.46 -30.50
CA TRP A 85 -14.89 18.22 -30.91
C TRP A 85 -13.62 17.58 -30.31
N HIS A 86 -13.63 17.31 -29.01
CA HIS A 86 -12.48 16.68 -28.32
C HIS A 86 -12.24 15.22 -28.74
N ARG A 87 -13.29 14.46 -29.08
CA ARG A 87 -13.13 13.13 -29.69
C ARG A 87 -12.32 13.18 -30.99
N LEU A 88 -12.63 14.08 -31.92
CA LEU A 88 -11.85 14.23 -33.15
C LEU A 88 -10.41 14.69 -32.85
N PHE A 89 -10.24 15.56 -31.86
CA PHE A 89 -8.94 16.09 -31.45
C PHE A 89 -8.02 14.96 -30.95
N LEU A 90 -8.54 14.06 -30.11
CA LEU A 90 -7.86 12.85 -29.64
C LEU A 90 -7.50 11.91 -30.80
N ILE A 91 -8.43 11.63 -31.73
CA ILE A 91 -8.19 10.71 -32.86
C ILE A 91 -7.02 11.21 -33.73
N VAL A 92 -6.99 12.51 -34.03
CA VAL A 92 -5.95 13.07 -34.90
C VAL A 92 -4.62 13.26 -34.17
N PHE A 93 -4.64 13.53 -32.86
CA PHE A 93 -3.43 13.52 -32.04
C PHE A 93 -2.83 12.12 -31.90
N GLU A 94 -3.65 11.09 -31.69
CA GLU A 94 -3.22 9.69 -31.67
C GLU A 94 -2.63 9.25 -33.02
N ASN A 95 -3.25 9.65 -34.14
CA ASN A 95 -2.69 9.46 -35.47
C ASN A 95 -1.32 10.14 -35.64
N MET A 96 -1.14 11.34 -35.07
CA MET A 96 0.12 12.06 -35.11
C MET A 96 1.22 11.38 -34.27
N LEU A 97 0.91 10.91 -33.04
CA LEU A 97 1.85 10.15 -32.21
C LEU A 97 2.32 8.88 -32.92
N ARG A 98 1.38 8.10 -33.47
CA ARG A 98 1.66 6.88 -34.25
C ARG A 98 2.45 7.16 -35.54
N GLY A 99 2.46 8.41 -36.00
CA GLY A 99 3.20 8.88 -37.17
C GLY A 99 4.60 9.43 -36.89
N GLN A 100 5.09 9.40 -35.63
CA GLN A 100 6.43 9.90 -35.30
C GLN A 100 7.57 8.91 -35.61
N GLY A 101 7.27 7.61 -35.75
CA GLY A 101 8.25 6.55 -36.00
C GLY A 101 7.61 5.15 -36.04
N ASP A 102 8.28 4.19 -36.67
CA ASP A 102 7.82 2.80 -36.77
C ASP A 102 7.66 2.17 -35.38
N GLU A 103 8.51 2.55 -34.42
CA GLU A 103 8.47 2.16 -33.02
C GLU A 103 7.21 2.66 -32.27
N PHE A 104 6.57 3.72 -32.76
CA PHE A 104 5.36 4.30 -32.18
C PHE A 104 4.08 3.89 -32.91
N ALA A 105 4.19 3.14 -34.02
CA ALA A 105 3.08 2.84 -34.94
C ALA A 105 1.87 2.13 -34.30
N CYS A 106 2.05 1.47 -33.15
CA CYS A 106 0.98 0.80 -32.40
C CYS A 106 0.44 1.60 -31.18
N VAL A 107 1.05 2.72 -30.80
CA VAL A 107 0.71 3.51 -29.58
C VAL A 107 -0.74 4.02 -29.62
N THR A 108 -1.41 3.99 -28.47
CA THR A 108 -2.73 4.61 -28.23
C THR A 108 -2.62 5.67 -27.12
N ILE A 109 -3.62 6.54 -26.99
CA ILE A 109 -3.68 7.48 -25.85
C ILE A 109 -4.21 6.71 -24.62
N PRO A 110 -3.44 6.54 -23.53
CA PRO A 110 -3.98 6.00 -22.28
C PRO A 110 -4.90 7.04 -21.63
N TYR A 111 -5.95 6.60 -20.96
CA TYR A 111 -6.82 7.49 -20.18
C TYR A 111 -6.31 7.63 -18.74
N TYR A 112 -6.54 8.81 -18.17
CA TYR A 112 -6.24 9.13 -16.78
C TYR A 112 -7.49 8.84 -15.94
N ASN A 113 -7.47 7.75 -15.18
CA ASN A 113 -8.55 7.41 -14.25
C ASN A 113 -8.53 8.30 -13.00
N TRP A 114 -8.96 9.55 -13.14
CA TRP A 114 -9.10 10.47 -12.02
C TRP A 114 -10.27 10.11 -11.07
N LEU A 115 -11.17 9.18 -11.45
CA LEU A 115 -12.12 8.55 -10.53
C LEU A 115 -11.37 7.68 -9.51
N GLY A 116 -10.51 6.77 -9.98
CA GLY A 116 -9.63 5.97 -9.14
C GLY A 116 -8.74 6.84 -8.24
N ALA A 117 -8.11 7.89 -8.79
CA ALA A 117 -7.31 8.83 -7.99
C ALA A 117 -8.13 9.52 -6.88
N TYR A 118 -9.36 9.95 -7.16
CA TYR A 118 -10.27 10.50 -6.14
C TYR A 118 -10.70 9.46 -5.10
N ASN A 119 -10.87 8.20 -5.49
CA ASN A 119 -11.19 7.12 -4.56
C ASN A 119 -10.01 6.81 -3.61
N ARG A 120 -8.76 6.90 -4.07
CA ARG A 120 -7.56 6.79 -3.22
C ARG A 120 -7.46 7.92 -2.19
N VAL A 121 -7.91 9.13 -2.55
CA VAL A 121 -8.09 10.24 -1.59
C VAL A 121 -9.16 9.88 -0.54
N LEU A 122 -10.34 9.40 -0.97
CA LEU A 122 -11.42 9.02 -0.05
C LEU A 122 -11.04 7.88 0.90
N SER A 123 -10.23 6.92 0.45
CA SER A 123 -9.74 5.83 1.30
C SER A 123 -8.53 6.23 2.18
N GLY A 124 -8.06 7.48 2.11
CA GLY A 124 -6.91 7.97 2.88
C GLY A 124 -5.56 7.40 2.44
N ALA A 125 -5.48 6.73 1.28
CA ALA A 125 -4.25 6.13 0.76
C ALA A 125 -3.22 7.19 0.30
N CYS A 126 -3.66 8.41 0.06
CA CYS A 126 -2.87 9.56 -0.38
C CYS A 126 -3.68 10.85 -0.19
N THR A 127 -3.02 12.01 -0.14
CA THR A 127 -3.63 13.28 0.31
C THR A 127 -3.86 14.32 -0.78
N THR A 128 -3.25 14.19 -1.96
CA THR A 128 -3.46 15.11 -3.09
C THR A 128 -3.63 14.37 -4.41
N LEU A 129 -4.23 15.02 -5.40
CA LEU A 129 -4.37 14.46 -6.75
C LEU A 129 -3.01 14.10 -7.38
N GLY A 130 -1.93 14.79 -7.01
CA GLY A 130 -0.58 14.50 -7.49
C GLY A 130 -0.03 13.19 -6.91
N ASP A 131 -0.19 12.99 -5.59
CA ASP A 131 0.25 11.77 -4.90
C ASP A 131 -0.59 10.55 -5.34
N CYS A 132 -1.89 10.74 -5.52
CA CYS A 132 -2.84 9.69 -5.89
C CYS A 132 -2.78 9.25 -7.36
N SER A 133 -1.95 9.89 -8.19
CA SER A 133 -1.95 9.71 -9.65
C SER A 133 -0.55 9.46 -10.19
N ALA A 134 -0.21 8.19 -10.45
CA ALA A 134 1.08 7.82 -11.05
C ALA A 134 1.37 8.56 -12.38
N ILE A 135 0.34 8.93 -13.13
CA ILE A 135 0.49 9.75 -14.34
C ILE A 135 1.07 11.16 -14.05
N ALA A 136 0.76 11.76 -12.90
CA ALA A 136 1.22 13.11 -12.53
C ALA A 136 2.68 13.13 -12.04
N THR A 137 3.19 12.00 -11.54
CA THR A 137 4.61 11.82 -11.24
C THR A 137 5.40 11.38 -12.48
N GLU A 138 4.85 10.46 -13.29
CA GLU A 138 5.56 9.84 -14.41
C GLU A 138 5.59 10.67 -15.71
N LEU A 139 4.60 11.55 -15.97
CA LEU A 139 4.60 12.48 -17.12
C LEU A 139 5.30 13.82 -16.81
N GLY A 140 6.49 13.75 -16.19
CA GLY A 140 7.40 14.89 -16.02
C GLY A 140 7.58 15.40 -14.58
N GLY A 141 6.72 14.98 -13.65
CA GLY A 141 6.91 15.12 -12.20
C GLY A 141 6.56 16.50 -11.63
N PHE A 142 5.57 16.54 -10.73
CA PHE A 142 5.14 17.76 -10.05
C PHE A 142 6.10 18.30 -8.97
N THR A 143 7.26 17.66 -8.74
CA THR A 143 8.11 17.88 -7.56
C THR A 143 9.46 18.60 -7.80
N SER A 144 9.92 18.75 -9.05
CA SER A 144 11.25 19.34 -9.35
C SER A 144 11.24 20.52 -10.33
N GLY A 145 11.42 21.76 -9.83
CA GLY A 145 11.51 22.94 -10.69
C GLY A 145 11.59 24.30 -10.00
N SER A 146 11.26 25.35 -10.74
CA SER A 146 11.15 26.74 -10.25
C SER A 146 10.02 27.43 -11.00
N ASN A 147 9.30 28.35 -10.35
CA ASN A 147 8.12 28.95 -10.97
C ASN A 147 8.54 29.83 -12.17
N ARG A 148 7.89 29.64 -13.31
CA ARG A 148 8.16 30.38 -14.55
C ARG A 148 6.85 30.79 -15.21
N THR A 149 6.78 32.04 -15.61
CA THR A 149 5.83 32.49 -16.64
C THR A 149 6.45 32.27 -18.01
N LEU A 150 5.78 31.48 -18.84
CA LEU A 150 6.07 31.30 -20.26
C LEU A 150 4.98 31.97 -21.09
N LEU A 151 5.31 32.29 -22.34
CA LEU A 151 4.33 32.60 -23.37
C LEU A 151 4.18 31.37 -24.26
N ILE A 152 2.99 30.78 -24.27
CA ILE A 152 2.64 29.61 -25.09
C ILE A 152 1.53 30.05 -26.04
N ASN A 153 1.86 30.20 -27.32
CA ASN A 153 1.00 30.82 -28.34
C ASN A 153 0.41 32.17 -27.88
N ASP A 154 1.29 33.09 -27.43
CA ASP A 154 1.01 34.39 -26.80
C ASP A 154 0.17 34.38 -25.49
N LEU A 155 -0.32 33.22 -25.03
CA LEU A 155 -0.98 33.08 -23.73
C LEU A 155 0.06 33.01 -22.59
N LYS A 156 -0.20 33.72 -21.49
CA LYS A 156 0.66 33.74 -20.30
C LYS A 156 0.36 32.57 -19.38
N THR A 157 1.13 31.50 -19.52
CA THR A 157 1.09 30.35 -18.62
C THR A 157 2.11 30.53 -17.50
N SER A 158 1.68 30.47 -16.24
CA SER A 158 2.57 30.53 -15.07
C SER A 158 2.40 29.28 -14.22
N GLY A 159 3.50 28.64 -13.85
CA GLY A 159 3.47 27.44 -13.01
C GLY A 159 4.84 27.08 -12.44
N THR A 160 4.80 26.28 -11.38
CA THR A 160 5.96 25.61 -10.75
C THR A 160 5.84 24.12 -11.02
N CYS A 161 6.95 23.42 -11.25
CA CYS A 161 7.02 21.97 -11.06
C CYS A 161 7.40 21.69 -9.60
N VAL A 162 6.63 22.18 -8.61
CA VAL A 162 6.86 21.92 -7.16
C VAL A 162 5.52 21.83 -6.42
N THR A 163 5.55 21.10 -5.30
CA THR A 163 4.50 20.57 -4.43
C THR A 163 3.58 21.55 -3.67
N GLU A 164 3.45 22.82 -4.05
CA GLU A 164 2.68 23.80 -3.24
C GLU A 164 1.76 24.72 -4.07
N GLU A 165 0.55 24.94 -3.55
CA GLU A 165 -0.53 25.88 -3.93
C GLU A 165 -0.76 26.16 -5.45
N PRO A 166 -1.89 25.74 -6.05
CA PRO A 166 -3.14 25.24 -5.42
C PRO A 166 -3.23 23.70 -5.27
N LEU A 167 -2.20 22.95 -5.68
CA LEU A 167 -2.23 21.47 -5.70
C LEU A 167 -2.30 20.84 -4.29
N ASN A 168 -1.88 21.56 -3.26
CA ASN A 168 -1.97 21.18 -1.84
C ASN A 168 -3.40 21.28 -1.27
N HIS A 169 -4.35 21.84 -2.02
CA HIS A 169 -5.75 22.00 -1.64
C HIS A 169 -6.72 21.41 -2.68
N PHE A 170 -6.31 20.36 -3.41
CA PHE A 170 -7.27 19.52 -4.12
C PHE A 170 -7.77 18.37 -3.25
N CYS A 171 -8.99 18.53 -2.77
CA CYS A 171 -10.04 17.56 -3.01
C CYS A 171 -11.16 18.31 -3.76
N GLN A 172 -11.95 17.66 -4.63
CA GLN A 172 -13.20 18.26 -5.13
C GLN A 172 -14.23 17.20 -5.60
N ALA A 173 -15.35 17.09 -4.89
CA ALA A 173 -16.32 16.01 -5.06
C ALA A 173 -17.08 15.95 -6.41
N SER A 174 -16.92 16.91 -7.32
CA SER A 174 -17.44 16.78 -8.69
C SER A 174 -16.77 15.65 -9.49
N THR A 175 -15.62 15.16 -9.01
CA THR A 175 -14.91 13.98 -9.54
C THR A 175 -15.29 12.68 -8.84
N SER A 176 -16.21 12.71 -7.87
CA SER A 176 -16.72 11.51 -7.20
C SER A 176 -17.61 10.67 -8.12
N TYR A 177 -17.68 9.36 -7.86
CA TYR A 177 -18.51 8.43 -8.64
C TYR A 177 -19.96 8.87 -8.79
N SER A 178 -20.60 9.33 -7.69
CA SER A 178 -21.98 9.82 -7.73
C SER A 178 -22.13 11.08 -8.60
N SER A 179 -21.23 12.06 -8.45
CA SER A 179 -21.31 13.30 -9.24
C SER A 179 -21.03 13.07 -10.73
N VAL A 180 -20.02 12.27 -11.07
CA VAL A 180 -19.71 11.94 -12.48
C VAL A 180 -20.87 11.18 -13.11
N ARG A 181 -21.40 10.17 -12.41
CA ARG A 181 -22.53 9.39 -12.89
C ARG A 181 -23.77 10.27 -13.11
N GLU A 182 -24.02 11.24 -12.25
CA GLU A 182 -25.12 12.21 -12.45
C GLU A 182 -24.82 13.21 -13.57
N GLN A 183 -23.59 13.67 -13.78
CA GLN A 183 -23.23 14.48 -14.96
C GLN A 183 -23.47 13.72 -16.27
N VAL A 184 -23.14 12.42 -16.32
CA VAL A 184 -23.37 11.56 -17.49
C VAL A 184 -24.85 11.25 -17.69
N PHE A 185 -25.60 10.88 -16.65
CA PHE A 185 -26.95 10.32 -16.81
C PHE A 185 -28.13 11.26 -16.51
N SER A 186 -27.94 12.42 -15.87
CA SER A 186 -29.03 13.40 -15.67
C SER A 186 -29.44 14.12 -16.98
N GLY A 187 -28.54 14.18 -17.97
CA GLY A 187 -28.87 14.61 -19.33
C GLY A 187 -29.68 13.56 -20.09
N SER A 188 -30.79 13.97 -20.71
CA SER A 188 -31.66 13.09 -21.51
C SER A 188 -31.13 12.85 -22.94
N ASN A 189 -30.24 13.71 -23.40
CA ASN A 189 -29.63 13.72 -24.73
C ASN A 189 -28.21 14.32 -24.67
N ILE A 190 -27.42 14.16 -25.74
CA ILE A 190 -26.04 14.68 -25.80
C ILE A 190 -25.96 16.20 -25.59
N GLY A 191 -26.98 16.97 -25.99
CA GLY A 191 -27.02 18.41 -25.83
C GLY A 191 -27.21 18.87 -24.38
N GLU A 192 -27.66 17.98 -23.50
CA GLU A 192 -27.74 18.17 -22.06
C GLU A 192 -26.53 17.55 -21.34
N MET A 193 -26.11 16.34 -21.72
CA MET A 193 -24.94 15.69 -21.09
C MET A 193 -23.63 16.43 -21.38
N SER A 194 -23.36 16.84 -22.63
CA SER A 194 -22.07 17.41 -23.00
C SER A 194 -21.72 18.68 -22.21
N PRO A 195 -22.63 19.65 -21.99
CA PRO A 195 -22.37 20.78 -21.09
C PRO A 195 -22.24 20.41 -19.61
N LEU A 196 -22.96 19.38 -19.13
CA LEU A 196 -22.88 18.95 -17.72
C LEU A 196 -21.54 18.29 -17.38
N VAL A 197 -20.94 17.57 -18.34
CA VAL A 197 -19.58 17.04 -18.22
C VAL A 197 -18.55 18.16 -18.39
N GLU A 198 -18.75 19.08 -19.36
CA GLU A 198 -17.86 20.22 -19.62
C GLU A 198 -17.73 21.17 -18.43
N GLU A 199 -18.86 21.69 -17.90
CA GLU A 199 -18.91 22.60 -16.74
C GLU A 199 -18.60 21.87 -15.40
N GLY A 200 -18.54 20.53 -15.41
CA GLY A 200 -18.32 19.67 -14.24
C GLY A 200 -16.91 19.08 -14.14
N CYS A 201 -16.81 17.75 -14.14
CA CYS A 201 -15.57 17.01 -13.89
C CYS A 201 -14.43 17.33 -14.87
N HIS A 202 -14.73 17.74 -16.10
CA HIS A 202 -13.73 18.28 -17.03
C HIS A 202 -13.12 19.60 -16.52
N ALA A 203 -13.96 20.63 -16.32
CA ALA A 203 -13.51 21.93 -15.84
C ALA A 203 -12.79 21.83 -14.49
N ASP A 204 -13.24 20.94 -13.60
CA ASP A 204 -12.65 20.77 -12.27
C ASP A 204 -11.27 20.10 -12.30
N VAL A 205 -11.00 19.13 -13.17
CA VAL A 205 -9.63 18.59 -13.34
C VAL A 205 -8.72 19.62 -14.02
N HIS A 206 -9.21 20.35 -15.02
CA HIS A 206 -8.47 21.45 -15.67
C HIS A 206 -8.11 22.58 -14.69
N ARG A 207 -9.04 22.98 -13.82
CA ARG A 207 -8.85 23.92 -12.71
C ARG A 207 -7.75 23.44 -11.77
N SER A 208 -7.80 22.16 -11.38
CA SER A 208 -7.04 21.64 -10.24
C SER A 208 -5.60 21.27 -10.57
N LEU A 209 -5.34 20.81 -11.80
CA LEU A 209 -3.97 20.65 -12.31
C LEU A 209 -3.26 21.99 -12.54
N GLY A 210 -4.02 23.11 -12.60
CA GLY A 210 -3.46 24.47 -12.60
C GLY A 210 -2.59 24.75 -13.83
N GLY A 211 -1.43 25.38 -13.62
CA GLY A 211 -0.37 25.53 -14.63
C GLY A 211 -0.85 25.94 -16.04
N ALA A 212 -0.59 25.06 -17.02
CA ALA A 212 -1.12 25.17 -18.37
C ALA A 212 -2.58 24.69 -18.47
N MET A 213 -2.93 23.62 -17.74
CA MET A 213 -4.26 22.98 -17.76
C MET A 213 -5.41 23.95 -17.49
N LYS A 214 -5.23 24.97 -16.65
CA LYS A 214 -6.26 26.00 -16.39
C LYS A 214 -6.50 27.00 -17.52
N THR A 215 -5.78 26.89 -18.65
CA THR A 215 -5.75 27.88 -19.76
C THR A 215 -6.11 27.25 -21.10
N LEU A 216 -6.40 28.07 -22.12
CA LEU A 216 -6.54 27.58 -23.50
C LEU A 216 -5.25 26.98 -24.10
N ALA A 217 -4.09 27.16 -23.45
CA ALA A 217 -2.86 26.45 -23.81
C ALA A 217 -2.75 25.07 -23.13
N SER A 218 -3.83 24.54 -22.54
CA SER A 218 -3.85 23.28 -21.81
C SER A 218 -3.28 22.06 -22.54
N PRO A 219 -3.39 21.88 -23.88
CA PRO A 219 -2.72 20.77 -24.57
C PRO A 219 -1.19 20.84 -24.54
N SER A 220 -0.59 21.94 -24.07
CA SER A 220 0.86 22.02 -23.83
C SER A 220 1.34 21.13 -22.69
N ASP A 221 0.43 20.67 -21.83
CA ASP A 221 0.68 19.67 -20.80
C ASP A 221 0.32 18.26 -21.33
N PRO A 222 1.25 17.27 -21.31
CA PRO A 222 0.96 15.92 -21.76
C PRO A 222 -0.22 15.23 -21.06
N ILE A 223 -0.55 15.61 -19.82
CA ILE A 223 -1.68 15.01 -19.08
C ILE A 223 -3.04 15.37 -19.69
N PHE A 224 -3.12 16.46 -20.47
CA PHE A 224 -4.32 16.89 -21.19
C PHE A 224 -4.94 15.75 -21.99
N TRP A 225 -4.11 15.03 -22.75
CA TRP A 225 -4.56 13.99 -23.68
C TRP A 225 -5.18 12.81 -22.95
N SER A 226 -4.60 12.42 -21.81
CA SER A 226 -5.12 11.34 -20.97
C SER A 226 -6.35 11.76 -20.16
N HIS A 227 -6.45 13.03 -19.75
CA HIS A 227 -7.67 13.58 -19.17
C HIS A 227 -8.83 13.59 -20.19
N HIS A 228 -8.60 14.09 -21.40
CA HIS A 228 -9.62 14.11 -22.47
C HIS A 228 -9.98 12.70 -22.96
N ALA A 229 -9.03 11.75 -22.97
CA ALA A 229 -9.33 10.34 -23.24
C ALA A 229 -10.27 9.72 -22.18
N MET A 230 -10.28 10.20 -20.93
CA MET A 230 -11.24 9.80 -19.90
C MET A 230 -12.62 10.46 -20.13
N VAL A 231 -12.67 11.73 -20.53
CA VAL A 231 -13.92 12.42 -20.94
C VAL A 231 -14.59 11.69 -22.13
N ASP A 232 -13.79 11.22 -23.09
CA ASP A 232 -14.26 10.45 -24.25
C ASP A 232 -14.74 9.02 -23.89
N ALA A 233 -14.22 8.44 -22.80
CA ALA A 233 -14.75 7.20 -22.22
C ALA A 233 -16.16 7.41 -21.63
N LEU A 234 -16.38 8.51 -20.89
CA LEU A 234 -17.71 8.87 -20.35
C LEU A 234 -18.76 9.07 -21.45
N HIS A 235 -18.38 9.70 -22.57
CA HIS A 235 -19.25 9.82 -23.74
C HIS A 235 -19.55 8.45 -24.40
N THR A 236 -18.59 7.51 -24.38
CA THR A 236 -18.81 6.14 -24.87
C THR A 236 -19.77 5.36 -23.97
N ILE A 237 -19.64 5.50 -22.64
CA ILE A 237 -20.59 4.97 -21.64
C ILE A 237 -22.00 5.54 -21.87
N PHE A 238 -22.12 6.87 -22.04
CA PHE A 238 -23.40 7.52 -22.37
C PHE A 238 -24.02 6.92 -23.63
N HIS A 239 -23.24 6.74 -24.70
CA HIS A 239 -23.76 6.18 -25.95
C HIS A 239 -24.36 4.79 -25.73
N LYS A 240 -23.62 3.85 -25.13
CA LYS A 240 -24.14 2.51 -24.82
C LYS A 240 -25.39 2.53 -23.94
N CYS A 241 -25.45 3.44 -22.96
CA CYS A 241 -26.53 3.48 -21.97
C CYS A 241 -27.80 4.21 -22.44
N ARG A 242 -27.67 5.29 -23.23
CA ARG A 242 -28.77 6.18 -23.62
C ARG A 242 -29.17 6.04 -25.10
N VAL A 243 -28.23 5.69 -25.99
CA VAL A 243 -28.49 5.37 -27.41
C VAL A 243 -28.67 3.87 -27.63
N GLY A 244 -27.87 3.06 -26.92
CA GLY A 244 -27.89 1.59 -27.01
C GLY A 244 -26.72 1.03 -27.82
N THR A 245 -26.63 -0.30 -27.89
CA THR A 245 -25.50 -0.99 -28.54
C THR A 245 -25.64 -1.12 -30.07
N LYS A 246 -26.85 -0.91 -30.63
CA LYS A 246 -27.13 -0.93 -32.07
C LYS A 246 -26.37 0.19 -32.78
N ARG A 247 -25.42 -0.15 -33.66
CA ARG A 247 -24.79 0.83 -34.55
C ARG A 247 -25.84 1.44 -35.49
N LEU A 248 -25.84 2.76 -35.60
CA LEU A 248 -26.83 3.53 -36.34
C LEU A 248 -26.25 4.02 -37.68
N SER A 249 -27.03 3.95 -38.75
CA SER A 249 -26.67 4.61 -40.01
C SER A 249 -26.56 6.14 -39.84
N PHE A 250 -25.87 6.82 -40.76
CA PHE A 250 -25.73 8.29 -40.70
C PHE A 250 -27.09 9.02 -40.64
N GLU A 251 -28.12 8.50 -41.32
CA GLU A 251 -29.47 9.08 -41.30
C GLU A 251 -30.21 8.81 -39.98
N GLU A 252 -30.03 7.63 -39.37
CA GLU A 252 -30.51 7.37 -38.01
C GLU A 252 -29.80 8.28 -36.99
N LYS A 253 -28.45 8.32 -37.00
CA LYS A 253 -27.64 9.20 -36.15
C LYS A 253 -28.06 10.66 -36.25
N ALA A 254 -28.26 11.17 -37.46
CA ALA A 254 -28.67 12.54 -37.73
C ALA A 254 -30.07 12.92 -37.19
N ASN A 255 -30.93 11.93 -36.93
CA ASN A 255 -32.31 12.13 -36.45
C ASN A 255 -32.57 11.56 -35.04
N HIS A 256 -31.59 10.88 -34.43
CA HIS A 256 -31.79 10.19 -33.15
C HIS A 256 -31.85 11.19 -31.99
N PRO A 257 -32.99 11.32 -31.27
CA PRO A 257 -33.25 12.45 -30.36
C PRO A 257 -32.36 12.47 -29.10
N VAL A 258 -31.62 11.39 -28.85
CA VAL A 258 -30.69 11.26 -27.72
C VAL A 258 -29.23 11.39 -28.17
N ALA A 259 -28.91 10.89 -29.37
CA ALA A 259 -27.55 10.93 -29.92
C ALA A 259 -27.27 12.24 -30.66
N TRP A 260 -28.30 12.97 -31.09
CA TRP A 260 -28.18 14.29 -31.67
C TRP A 260 -29.06 15.30 -30.93
N THR A 261 -28.54 16.51 -30.72
CA THR A 261 -29.35 17.68 -30.33
C THR A 261 -28.71 18.95 -30.88
N SER A 262 -29.48 19.71 -31.67
CA SER A 262 -29.02 20.96 -32.30
C SER A 262 -29.19 22.16 -31.35
N CYS A 263 -28.11 22.60 -30.69
CA CYS A 263 -28.08 23.92 -30.04
C CYS A 263 -27.68 25.06 -31.03
N PRO A 264 -28.01 26.33 -30.74
CA PRO A 264 -27.55 27.49 -31.51
C PRO A 264 -26.05 27.74 -31.30
N ARG A 265 -25.31 28.07 -32.35
CA ARG A 265 -23.88 28.38 -32.24
C ARG A 265 -23.63 29.68 -31.47
N VAL A 266 -22.61 29.71 -30.61
CA VAL A 266 -22.03 30.97 -30.10
C VAL A 266 -21.18 31.57 -31.22
N ILE A 267 -21.31 32.88 -31.45
CA ILE A 267 -20.53 33.64 -32.43
C ILE A 267 -20.10 34.99 -31.82
N ASP A 268 -21.08 35.85 -31.48
CA ASP A 268 -20.82 37.22 -30.99
C ASP A 268 -21.48 37.55 -29.63
N SER A 269 -22.28 36.66 -29.03
CA SER A 269 -23.14 37.01 -27.87
C SER A 269 -23.47 35.86 -26.93
N VAL A 270 -23.72 36.20 -25.66
CA VAL A 270 -24.55 35.45 -24.72
C VAL A 270 -25.88 36.20 -24.55
N PRO A 271 -27.06 35.58 -24.72
CA PRO A 271 -27.27 34.19 -25.12
C PRO A 271 -26.80 33.89 -26.57
N PRO A 272 -26.59 32.61 -26.91
CA PRO A 272 -26.18 32.19 -28.26
C PRO A 272 -27.20 32.62 -29.33
N SER A 273 -26.70 33.14 -30.46
CA SER A 273 -27.53 33.76 -31.50
C SER A 273 -27.19 33.30 -32.94
N GLY A 274 -26.18 32.42 -33.09
CA GLY A 274 -25.80 31.85 -34.37
C GLY A 274 -26.78 30.77 -34.89
N PRO A 275 -26.65 30.35 -36.16
CA PRO A 275 -27.41 29.23 -36.68
C PRO A 275 -27.13 27.95 -35.88
N PRO A 276 -28.11 27.03 -35.76
CA PRO A 276 -27.90 25.79 -35.02
C PRO A 276 -26.94 24.84 -35.74
N PHE A 277 -26.20 24.05 -34.95
CA PHE A 277 -25.43 22.92 -35.45
C PHE A 277 -26.31 21.93 -36.20
N LYS A 278 -25.72 21.26 -37.19
CA LYS A 278 -26.34 20.13 -37.90
C LYS A 278 -25.45 18.89 -37.79
N PRO A 279 -26.02 17.68 -37.85
CA PRO A 279 -25.23 16.45 -37.83
C PRO A 279 -24.30 16.32 -39.06
N THR A 280 -24.61 17.05 -40.13
CA THR A 280 -23.83 17.16 -41.38
C THR A 280 -22.73 18.22 -41.35
N ASP A 281 -22.69 19.09 -40.35
CA ASP A 281 -21.65 20.11 -40.26
C ASP A 281 -20.30 19.43 -39.98
N VAL A 282 -19.23 19.91 -40.62
CA VAL A 282 -17.85 19.47 -40.38
C VAL A 282 -17.31 20.21 -39.16
N VAL A 283 -16.54 19.52 -38.32
CA VAL A 283 -15.89 20.08 -37.13
C VAL A 283 -14.82 21.11 -37.53
N THR A 284 -14.86 22.27 -36.88
CA THR A 284 -13.96 23.40 -37.11
C THR A 284 -12.68 23.22 -36.31
N MET A 285 -11.61 22.82 -36.99
CA MET A 285 -10.26 22.66 -36.42
C MET A 285 -9.24 23.41 -37.27
N ARG A 286 -8.58 24.42 -36.68
CA ARG A 286 -7.74 25.37 -37.42
C ARG A 286 -6.42 25.67 -36.70
N THR A 287 -5.28 25.58 -37.38
CA THR A 287 -3.97 25.98 -36.84
C THR A 287 -3.66 27.45 -37.15
N GLY A 288 -2.74 28.05 -36.41
CA GLY A 288 -2.40 29.47 -36.52
C GLY A 288 -1.55 29.97 -35.34
N GLU A 289 -0.27 30.24 -35.61
CA GLU A 289 0.66 30.83 -34.65
C GLU A 289 0.10 32.17 -34.12
N ASN A 290 -0.07 32.26 -32.80
CA ASN A 290 -0.71 33.37 -32.07
C ASN A 290 -2.09 33.79 -32.65
N GLY A 291 -2.83 32.84 -33.23
CA GLY A 291 -4.12 33.08 -33.90
C GLY A 291 -4.01 33.84 -35.23
N ALA A 292 -2.81 34.04 -35.79
CA ALA A 292 -2.58 34.77 -37.01
C ALA A 292 -2.67 33.89 -38.26
N ASN A 293 -3.33 34.39 -39.32
CA ASN A 293 -3.54 33.73 -40.61
C ASN A 293 -4.11 32.28 -40.53
N PRO A 294 -5.11 31.97 -39.69
CA PRO A 294 -5.45 30.58 -39.38
C PRO A 294 -5.99 29.77 -40.58
N ILE A 295 -5.41 28.57 -40.76
CA ILE A 295 -5.73 27.59 -41.81
C ILE A 295 -6.44 26.37 -41.20
N ASN A 296 -7.12 25.54 -41.99
CA ASN A 296 -7.70 24.30 -41.44
C ASN A 296 -6.60 23.31 -41.05
N GLY A 297 -6.80 22.52 -40.01
CA GLY A 297 -5.83 21.49 -39.59
C GLY A 297 -5.52 20.47 -40.68
N SER A 298 -6.49 20.15 -41.55
CA SER A 298 -6.32 19.31 -42.74
C SER A 298 -5.40 19.90 -43.82
N ASP A 299 -5.25 21.23 -43.81
CA ASP A 299 -4.49 21.98 -44.81
C ASP A 299 -3.11 22.39 -44.26
N ASP A 300 -2.82 22.07 -42.99
CA ASP A 300 -1.55 22.36 -42.32
C ASP A 300 -0.42 21.47 -42.86
N PRO A 301 0.73 22.04 -43.26
CA PRO A 301 1.82 21.28 -43.89
C PRO A 301 2.57 20.33 -42.94
N VAL A 302 2.35 20.41 -41.62
CA VAL A 302 2.94 19.53 -40.62
C VAL A 302 1.97 18.42 -40.22
N ILE A 303 0.71 18.78 -39.91
CA ILE A 303 -0.26 17.85 -39.32
C ILE A 303 -1.43 17.44 -40.22
N GLY A 304 -1.64 18.08 -41.38
CA GLY A 304 -2.76 17.80 -42.29
C GLY A 304 -2.83 16.36 -42.79
N GLN A 305 -1.69 15.67 -42.86
CA GLN A 305 -1.62 14.25 -43.18
C GLN A 305 -2.35 13.35 -42.17
N TYR A 306 -2.43 13.74 -40.90
CA TYR A 306 -3.06 12.95 -39.82
C TYR A 306 -4.59 13.12 -39.76
N PHE A 307 -5.12 14.14 -40.45
CA PHE A 307 -6.56 14.32 -40.73
C PHE A 307 -7.05 13.51 -41.93
N LYS A 308 -6.15 12.95 -42.74
CA LYS A 308 -6.50 12.29 -44.00
C LYS A 308 -7.41 11.07 -43.74
N ASP A 309 -8.53 11.03 -44.46
CA ASP A 309 -9.58 10.02 -44.39
C ASP A 309 -10.30 9.87 -43.03
N VAL A 310 -9.96 10.69 -42.02
CA VAL A 310 -10.61 10.70 -40.70
C VAL A 310 -12.04 11.27 -40.82
N PRO A 311 -13.09 10.56 -40.34
CA PRO A 311 -14.45 11.07 -40.36
C PRO A 311 -14.59 12.30 -39.45
N ASN A 312 -15.11 13.41 -40.01
CA ASN A 312 -15.02 14.74 -39.37
C ASN A 312 -16.34 15.53 -39.35
N ARG A 313 -17.49 14.89 -39.60
CA ARG A 313 -18.82 15.48 -39.33
C ARG A 313 -19.31 15.02 -37.97
N PHE A 314 -20.10 15.84 -37.28
CA PHE A 314 -20.57 15.51 -35.92
C PHE A 314 -21.31 14.16 -35.83
N ALA A 315 -22.11 13.78 -36.84
CA ALA A 315 -22.77 12.48 -36.86
C ALA A 315 -21.85 11.28 -37.15
N ASP A 316 -20.65 11.49 -37.71
CA ASP A 316 -19.69 10.40 -37.87
C ASP A 316 -19.05 10.03 -36.52
N LEU A 317 -18.82 11.03 -35.67
CA LEU A 317 -18.09 10.94 -34.40
C LEU A 317 -18.91 10.32 -33.25
N MET A 318 -20.17 9.95 -33.46
CA MET A 318 -21.05 9.50 -32.39
C MET A 318 -20.67 8.15 -31.77
N ASP A 319 -20.18 7.21 -32.58
CA ASP A 319 -19.88 5.83 -32.17
C ASP A 319 -18.43 5.50 -32.57
N VAL A 320 -17.60 5.15 -31.58
CA VAL A 320 -16.17 4.85 -31.78
C VAL A 320 -15.93 3.68 -32.75
N ARG A 321 -16.91 2.79 -32.90
CA ARG A 321 -16.86 1.60 -33.76
C ARG A 321 -17.07 1.92 -35.24
N ASP A 322 -17.63 3.08 -35.58
CA ASP A 322 -17.97 3.48 -36.95
C ASP A 322 -16.93 4.40 -37.62
N LEU A 323 -15.78 4.62 -36.98
CA LEU A 323 -14.72 5.53 -37.42
C LEU A 323 -13.75 4.95 -38.50
N GLY A 324 -14.18 3.94 -39.27
CA GLY A 324 -13.30 3.31 -40.29
C GLY A 324 -12.04 2.68 -39.67
N ASP A 325 -10.87 2.91 -40.25
CA ASP A 325 -9.57 2.44 -39.71
C ASP A 325 -9.10 3.21 -38.47
N PHE A 326 -9.86 4.23 -38.04
CA PHE A 326 -9.62 5.05 -36.86
C PHE A 326 -10.51 4.64 -35.67
N SER A 327 -11.18 3.49 -35.76
CA SER A 327 -11.95 2.93 -34.64
C SER A 327 -11.06 2.42 -33.51
N TYR A 328 -11.53 2.59 -32.28
CA TYR A 328 -10.86 2.19 -31.06
C TYR A 328 -11.87 1.69 -30.01
N SER A 329 -11.35 0.96 -29.04
CA SER A 329 -12.07 0.46 -27.87
C SER A 329 -11.45 1.04 -26.59
N TYR A 330 -12.23 1.14 -25.52
CA TYR A 330 -11.68 1.30 -24.17
C TYR A 330 -11.55 -0.05 -23.47
N GLU A 331 -10.46 -0.26 -22.76
CA GLU A 331 -10.38 -1.31 -21.73
C GLU A 331 -10.75 -0.67 -20.40
N LEU A 332 -11.92 -1.01 -19.85
CA LEU A 332 -12.45 -0.44 -18.61
C LEU A 332 -12.49 -1.50 -17.50
N SER A 333 -12.22 -1.04 -16.28
CA SER A 333 -12.31 -1.84 -15.06
C SER A 333 -12.97 -1.03 -13.94
N GLY A 334 -13.09 -1.62 -12.74
CA GLY A 334 -13.58 -0.93 -11.55
C GLY A 334 -14.91 -0.20 -11.74
N GLN A 335 -15.01 1.01 -11.19
CA GLN A 335 -16.22 1.83 -11.22
C GLN A 335 -16.62 2.29 -12.63
N LEU A 336 -15.66 2.42 -13.57
CA LEU A 336 -15.95 2.70 -14.98
C LEU A 336 -16.61 1.49 -15.66
N ALA A 337 -16.16 0.27 -15.35
CA ALA A 337 -16.81 -0.96 -15.80
C ALA A 337 -18.22 -1.12 -15.21
N SER A 338 -18.42 -0.79 -13.93
CA SER A 338 -19.77 -0.74 -13.32
C SER A 338 -20.66 0.29 -14.00
N MET A 339 -20.19 1.53 -14.21
CA MET A 339 -20.97 2.59 -14.87
C MET A 339 -21.35 2.21 -16.31
N TYR A 340 -20.41 1.60 -17.05
CA TYR A 340 -20.69 1.04 -18.38
C TYR A 340 -21.73 -0.08 -18.31
N THR A 341 -21.65 -1.00 -17.34
CA THR A 341 -22.51 -2.18 -17.25
C THR A 341 -23.94 -1.80 -16.83
N ASP A 342 -24.08 -1.13 -15.68
CA ASP A 342 -25.34 -0.91 -14.96
C ASP A 342 -26.14 0.29 -15.49
N CYS A 343 -25.45 1.26 -16.09
CA CYS A 343 -26.04 2.53 -16.55
C CYS A 343 -26.75 3.29 -15.40
N ASP A 344 -27.95 3.83 -15.64
CA ASP A 344 -28.71 4.58 -14.64
C ASP A 344 -29.53 3.69 -13.66
N GLY A 345 -29.48 2.36 -13.83
CA GLY A 345 -30.18 1.37 -13.00
C GLY A 345 -31.68 1.20 -13.30
N ASN A 346 -32.30 2.10 -14.07
CA ASN A 346 -33.75 2.17 -14.16
C ASN A 346 -34.33 1.26 -15.25
N SER A 347 -35.24 0.35 -14.85
CA SER A 347 -35.94 -0.54 -15.78
C SER A 347 -36.74 0.17 -16.88
N THR A 348 -37.18 1.42 -16.68
CA THR A 348 -37.87 2.22 -17.71
C THR A 348 -36.96 3.12 -18.55
N ALA A 349 -35.67 3.23 -18.22
CA ALA A 349 -34.66 3.84 -19.09
C ALA A 349 -34.05 2.84 -20.10
N ARG A 350 -34.50 1.58 -20.06
CA ARG A 350 -33.97 0.43 -20.82
C ARG A 350 -34.33 0.51 -22.32
N ARG A 351 -33.62 1.37 -23.04
CA ARG A 351 -33.81 1.79 -24.46
C ARG A 351 -35.06 2.63 -24.70
N LEU A 352 -34.91 3.71 -25.46
CA LEU A 352 -36.04 4.48 -26.03
C LEU A 352 -36.60 3.86 -27.33
N GLU A 353 -36.18 2.63 -27.70
CA GLU A 353 -36.78 1.82 -28.76
C GLU A 353 -37.68 0.71 -28.16
N THR A 354 -38.89 1.06 -27.68
CA THR A 354 -39.98 0.09 -27.45
C THR A 354 -41.34 0.54 -28.04
N GLU A 355 -41.35 1.12 -29.24
CA GLU A 355 -42.51 1.06 -30.14
C GLU A 355 -42.37 -0.15 -31.10
N GLY A 356 -42.63 -1.35 -30.60
CA GLY A 356 -42.58 -2.59 -31.40
C GLY A 356 -42.33 -3.82 -30.54
N GLY A 357 -43.36 -4.67 -30.38
CA GLY A 357 -43.30 -5.78 -29.44
C GLY A 357 -42.46 -6.99 -29.89
N GLY A 358 -41.49 -7.36 -29.06
CA GLY A 358 -40.75 -8.62 -29.09
C GLY A 358 -40.05 -8.83 -27.74
N GLY A 359 -40.07 -10.06 -27.20
CA GLY A 359 -39.36 -10.40 -25.95
C GLY A 359 -37.90 -10.82 -26.20
N ILE A 360 -37.32 -11.57 -25.25
CA ILE A 360 -35.92 -12.08 -25.24
C ILE A 360 -34.93 -10.98 -24.77
N ASP A 361 -34.06 -11.15 -23.75
CA ASP A 361 -33.88 -12.26 -22.81
C ASP A 361 -33.53 -11.77 -21.39
N GLN A 362 -33.62 -12.65 -20.38
CA GLN A 362 -33.19 -12.40 -18.99
C GLN A 362 -32.19 -13.45 -18.48
N GLN A 363 -31.08 -13.64 -19.21
CA GLN A 363 -29.89 -14.26 -18.63
C GLN A 363 -28.63 -13.86 -19.42
N ALA A 364 -27.70 -13.20 -18.75
CA ALA A 364 -26.30 -13.06 -19.14
C ALA A 364 -25.50 -13.41 -17.90
N ASP A 365 -24.68 -14.46 -17.99
CA ASP A 365 -23.99 -15.06 -16.85
C ASP A 365 -22.65 -14.37 -16.60
N THR A 366 -22.28 -14.16 -15.33
CA THR A 366 -21.03 -13.47 -14.98
C THR A 366 -19.89 -14.48 -14.83
N THR A 367 -19.23 -14.83 -15.93
CA THR A 367 -17.91 -15.48 -15.92
C THR A 367 -17.22 -15.48 -17.29
N THR A 368 -15.90 -15.64 -17.29
CA THR A 368 -14.97 -15.85 -18.43
C THR A 368 -14.74 -14.69 -19.40
N ILE A 369 -13.48 -14.25 -19.46
CA ILE A 369 -12.94 -13.36 -20.49
C ILE A 369 -12.69 -14.14 -21.80
N ALA A 370 -13.01 -13.50 -22.93
CA ALA A 370 -12.60 -13.82 -24.31
C ALA A 370 -12.89 -15.24 -24.86
N SER A 371 -14.11 -15.46 -25.38
CA SER A 371 -14.29 -15.57 -26.84
C SER A 371 -15.74 -15.77 -27.30
N SER A 372 -16.11 -15.06 -28.37
CA SER A 372 -17.33 -15.21 -29.19
C SER A 372 -18.71 -14.87 -28.58
N GLU A 373 -19.63 -14.48 -29.49
CA GLU A 373 -21.09 -14.37 -29.32
C GLU A 373 -21.65 -13.40 -28.25
N SER A 374 -21.48 -12.09 -28.50
CA SER A 374 -22.67 -11.21 -28.46
C SER A 374 -23.13 -10.96 -29.90
N SER A 375 -24.42 -11.11 -30.18
CA SER A 375 -24.96 -11.09 -31.55
C SER A 375 -25.19 -9.68 -32.11
N SER A 376 -24.09 -8.91 -32.21
CA SER A 376 -23.98 -7.82 -33.16
C SER A 376 -24.30 -8.33 -34.58
N THR A 377 -25.13 -7.62 -35.33
CA THR A 377 -25.35 -7.89 -36.76
C THR A 377 -24.20 -7.40 -37.66
N TYR A 378 -23.11 -6.95 -37.05
CA TYR A 378 -21.90 -6.43 -37.70
C TYR A 378 -20.71 -7.30 -37.29
N ASP A 379 -20.30 -8.17 -38.21
CA ASP A 379 -19.19 -9.12 -38.10
C ASP A 379 -17.88 -8.48 -38.60
N ASP A 380 -17.47 -7.38 -37.94
CA ASP A 380 -16.24 -6.62 -38.26
C ASP A 380 -15.22 -6.57 -37.11
N GLY A 381 -15.49 -7.29 -36.02
CA GLY A 381 -14.62 -7.42 -34.84
C GLY A 381 -14.56 -6.20 -33.92
N LYS A 382 -15.21 -5.07 -34.24
CA LYS A 382 -15.06 -3.83 -33.44
C LYS A 382 -16.03 -3.76 -32.26
N VAL A 383 -15.48 -3.64 -31.06
CA VAL A 383 -16.19 -3.38 -29.80
C VAL A 383 -15.91 -1.94 -29.31
N ASP A 384 -16.84 -1.39 -28.54
CA ASP A 384 -16.73 -0.07 -27.91
C ASP A 384 -15.98 -0.13 -26.57
N VAL A 385 -16.26 -1.17 -25.77
CA VAL A 385 -15.61 -1.42 -24.47
C VAL A 385 -15.25 -2.90 -24.31
N ILE A 386 -14.06 -3.14 -23.76
CA ILE A 386 -13.57 -4.39 -23.19
C ILE A 386 -13.64 -4.23 -21.67
N ILE A 387 -14.21 -5.19 -20.95
CA ILE A 387 -14.26 -5.20 -19.49
C ILE A 387 -13.18 -6.15 -18.96
N VAL A 388 -12.41 -5.71 -17.97
CA VAL A 388 -11.42 -6.53 -17.26
C VAL A 388 -11.69 -6.57 -15.75
N GLU A 389 -11.50 -7.74 -15.15
CA GLU A 389 -11.68 -7.99 -13.71
C GLU A 389 -10.43 -7.56 -12.92
N ASP A 390 -10.11 -6.26 -12.95
CA ASP A 390 -8.97 -5.67 -12.23
C ASP A 390 -9.39 -4.36 -11.54
N CYS A 391 -9.53 -4.39 -10.22
CA CYS A 391 -10.16 -3.32 -9.44
C CYS A 391 -9.23 -2.86 -8.30
N ASP A 392 -8.79 -1.60 -8.36
CA ASP A 392 -8.09 -0.90 -7.27
C ASP A 392 -8.87 -1.00 -5.95
N LEU A 393 -8.19 -1.31 -4.84
CA LEU A 393 -8.81 -1.47 -3.51
C LEU A 393 -9.61 -0.23 -3.09
N SER A 394 -9.14 0.98 -3.42
CA SER A 394 -9.85 2.22 -3.11
C SER A 394 -11.17 2.34 -3.90
N GLU A 395 -11.19 1.88 -5.16
CA GLU A 395 -12.42 1.79 -5.94
C GLU A 395 -13.38 0.74 -5.38
N GLN A 396 -12.87 -0.40 -4.90
CA GLN A 396 -13.67 -1.43 -4.22
C GLN A 396 -14.28 -0.92 -2.90
N HIS A 397 -13.51 -0.17 -2.11
CA HIS A 397 -13.97 0.42 -0.85
C HIS A 397 -15.12 1.42 -1.07
N VAL A 398 -14.93 2.36 -2.01
CA VAL A 398 -15.97 3.34 -2.38
C VAL A 398 -17.17 2.65 -3.07
N ALA A 399 -16.95 1.58 -3.85
CA ALA A 399 -18.04 0.81 -4.45
C ALA A 399 -18.87 0.03 -3.41
N THR A 400 -18.24 -0.47 -2.34
CA THR A 400 -18.92 -1.12 -1.22
C THR A 400 -19.82 -0.12 -0.49
N TRP A 401 -19.26 1.03 -0.06
CA TRP A 401 -20.04 2.13 0.52
C TRP A 401 -21.22 2.54 -0.38
N TYR A 402 -20.98 2.74 -1.68
CA TYR A 402 -22.00 3.12 -2.66
C TYR A 402 -23.13 2.09 -2.72
N ASN A 403 -22.80 0.80 -2.80
CA ASN A 403 -23.80 -0.28 -2.88
C ASN A 403 -24.61 -0.40 -1.59
N GLU A 404 -24.00 -0.25 -0.41
CA GLU A 404 -24.71 -0.26 0.86
C GLU A 404 -25.61 0.97 1.02
N ALA A 405 -25.13 2.18 0.72
CA ALA A 405 -25.91 3.41 0.79
C ALA A 405 -27.10 3.39 -0.19
N MET A 406 -26.89 2.95 -1.43
CA MET A 406 -27.98 2.77 -2.40
C MET A 406 -28.98 1.70 -1.95
N THR A 407 -28.53 0.64 -1.28
CA THR A 407 -29.43 -0.39 -0.70
C THR A 407 -30.25 0.17 0.46
N ALA A 408 -29.63 0.94 1.36
CA ALA A 408 -30.29 1.57 2.50
C ALA A 408 -31.39 2.56 2.07
N MET A 409 -31.18 3.31 0.98
CA MET A 409 -32.17 4.21 0.38
C MET A 409 -33.24 3.50 -0.48
N GLY A 410 -33.20 2.18 -0.61
CA GLY A 410 -34.22 1.40 -1.33
C GLY A 410 -33.95 1.12 -2.81
N GLY A 411 -32.70 1.28 -3.26
CA GLY A 411 -32.22 0.85 -4.58
C GLY A 411 -31.90 1.99 -5.55
N GLN A 412 -31.50 1.62 -6.77
CA GLN A 412 -31.09 2.58 -7.81
C GLN A 412 -32.30 3.30 -8.43
N CYS A 413 -32.48 4.56 -8.04
CA CYS A 413 -33.33 5.54 -8.71
C CYS A 413 -32.61 6.90 -8.79
N ALA A 414 -33.07 7.78 -9.69
CA ALA A 414 -32.44 9.09 -9.89
C ALA A 414 -32.49 10.00 -8.63
N GLU A 415 -33.54 9.88 -7.81
CA GLU A 415 -33.69 10.67 -6.58
C GLU A 415 -32.63 10.28 -5.53
N ASN A 416 -32.40 8.98 -5.33
CA ASN A 416 -31.36 8.44 -4.45
C ASN A 416 -29.94 8.75 -4.97
N MET A 417 -29.74 8.73 -6.29
CA MET A 417 -28.45 9.04 -6.90
C MET A 417 -28.06 10.52 -6.78
N ALA A 418 -29.02 11.42 -7.03
CA ALA A 418 -28.85 12.83 -6.75
C ALA A 418 -28.63 13.08 -5.24
N ASP A 419 -29.15 12.21 -4.36
CA ASP A 419 -28.86 12.29 -2.92
C ASP A 419 -27.43 11.84 -2.58
N LEU A 420 -26.89 10.77 -3.19
CA LEU A 420 -25.46 10.44 -3.05
C LEU A 420 -24.54 11.53 -3.58
N GLU A 421 -24.95 12.29 -4.60
CA GLU A 421 -24.19 13.46 -5.04
C GLU A 421 -24.20 14.55 -3.95
N ARG A 422 -25.35 14.86 -3.34
CA ARG A 422 -25.42 15.79 -2.20
C ARG A 422 -24.56 15.33 -1.02
N GLN A 423 -24.61 14.05 -0.68
CA GLN A 423 -23.82 13.45 0.40
C GLN A 423 -22.32 13.56 0.12
N ALA A 424 -21.87 13.24 -1.10
CA ALA A 424 -20.48 13.42 -1.50
C ALA A 424 -20.04 14.89 -1.48
N CYS A 425 -20.83 15.82 -2.03
CA CYS A 425 -20.51 17.24 -2.03
C CYS A 425 -20.49 17.86 -0.62
N MET A 426 -21.40 17.48 0.28
CA MET A 426 -21.43 17.99 1.66
C MET A 426 -20.36 17.37 2.54
N PHE A 427 -20.12 16.06 2.45
CA PHE A 427 -19.00 15.42 3.16
C PHE A 427 -17.67 16.07 2.77
N HIS A 428 -17.53 16.39 1.49
CA HIS A 428 -16.39 17.12 0.99
C HIS A 428 -16.27 18.54 1.58
N ASP A 429 -17.37 19.30 1.65
CA ASP A 429 -17.35 20.66 2.20
C ASP A 429 -17.06 20.65 3.71
N GLU A 430 -17.57 19.66 4.45
CA GLU A 430 -17.48 19.60 5.90
C GLU A 430 -16.26 18.84 6.46
N CYS A 431 -15.71 17.86 5.74
CA CYS A 431 -14.60 17.01 6.21
C CYS A 431 -13.33 17.10 5.35
N LEU A 432 -13.43 17.30 4.03
CA LEU A 432 -12.28 17.17 3.10
C LEU A 432 -11.71 18.53 2.63
N GLY A 433 -11.75 19.53 3.51
CA GLY A 433 -11.10 20.84 3.29
C GLY A 433 -11.98 21.93 2.64
N GLY A 434 -13.25 21.65 2.34
CA GLY A 434 -14.17 22.64 1.77
C GLY A 434 -14.29 22.54 0.24
N VAL A 435 -15.50 22.71 -0.31
CA VAL A 435 -15.68 22.82 -1.76
C VAL A 435 -15.29 24.24 -2.18
N VAL A 436 -14.23 24.35 -2.97
CA VAL A 436 -13.71 25.62 -3.49
C VAL A 436 -14.27 25.89 -4.89
N ASP A 437 -14.66 27.14 -5.16
CA ASP A 437 -15.22 27.56 -6.45
C ASP A 437 -14.12 27.76 -7.54
N PHE A 438 -14.54 27.95 -8.79
CA PHE A 438 -13.70 28.49 -9.86
C PHE A 438 -13.20 29.89 -9.51
N SER A 439 -11.97 30.23 -9.91
CA SER A 439 -11.49 31.62 -9.81
C SER A 439 -12.20 32.51 -10.83
N GLU A 440 -12.32 33.81 -10.54
CA GLU A 440 -12.93 34.76 -11.48
C GLU A 440 -12.14 34.87 -12.83
N GLU A 441 -10.84 34.58 -12.81
CA GLU A 441 -10.01 34.40 -14.02
C GLU A 441 -10.48 33.19 -14.85
N PHE A 442 -10.73 32.05 -14.18
CA PHE A 442 -11.19 30.82 -14.81
C PHE A 442 -12.61 30.98 -15.37
N LYS A 443 -13.55 31.53 -14.58
CA LYS A 443 -14.92 31.86 -15.02
C LYS A 443 -14.92 32.78 -16.24
N ALA A 444 -14.09 33.83 -16.23
CA ALA A 444 -13.99 34.76 -17.36
C ALA A 444 -13.32 34.15 -18.61
N THR A 445 -12.48 33.12 -18.45
CA THR A 445 -11.81 32.42 -19.56
C THR A 445 -12.71 31.37 -20.20
N TRP A 446 -13.41 30.58 -19.38
CA TRP A 446 -14.16 29.39 -19.82
C TRP A 446 -15.68 29.57 -19.87
N GLY A 447 -16.22 30.69 -19.37
CA GLY A 447 -17.66 30.97 -19.33
C GLY A 447 -18.46 30.22 -18.25
N VAL A 448 -17.79 29.37 -17.46
CA VAL A 448 -18.38 28.63 -16.34
C VAL A 448 -18.84 29.57 -15.21
N LYS A 449 -19.86 29.15 -14.46
CA LYS A 449 -20.56 30.02 -13.48
C LYS A 449 -20.05 29.81 -12.05
N GLU A 450 -20.12 28.57 -11.59
CA GLU A 450 -19.81 28.10 -10.23
C GLU A 450 -19.51 26.59 -10.32
N ALA A 451 -18.62 26.08 -9.47
CA ALA A 451 -18.31 24.65 -9.44
C ALA A 451 -19.54 23.79 -9.05
N ARG A 452 -19.74 22.63 -9.69
CA ARG A 452 -20.98 21.81 -9.53
C ARG A 452 -21.30 21.47 -8.07
N CYS A 453 -20.35 20.92 -7.32
CA CYS A 453 -20.56 20.68 -5.89
C CYS A 453 -20.73 21.97 -5.09
N LYS A 454 -20.24 23.13 -5.53
CA LYS A 454 -20.40 24.38 -4.79
C LYS A 454 -21.82 24.91 -4.88
N THR A 455 -22.46 24.81 -6.05
CA THR A 455 -23.89 25.07 -6.21
C THR A 455 -24.74 24.15 -5.32
N ILE A 456 -24.39 22.87 -5.23
CA ILE A 456 -25.10 21.88 -4.39
C ILE A 456 -24.95 22.22 -2.90
N VAL A 457 -23.72 22.47 -2.43
CA VAL A 457 -23.42 22.92 -1.06
C VAL A 457 -24.15 24.22 -0.72
N ASN A 458 -24.13 25.20 -1.61
CA ASN A 458 -24.80 26.48 -1.42
C ASN A 458 -26.32 26.32 -1.33
N ALA A 459 -26.92 25.41 -2.11
CA ALA A 459 -28.35 25.10 -2.06
C ALA A 459 -28.76 24.35 -0.78
N ILE A 460 -27.88 23.51 -0.23
CA ILE A 460 -28.14 22.82 1.05
C ILE A 460 -27.99 23.80 2.22
N ASN A 461 -26.92 24.59 2.24
CA ASN A 461 -26.67 25.60 3.28
C ASN A 461 -27.69 26.76 3.25
N SER A 462 -28.36 27.02 2.12
CA SER A 462 -29.46 27.98 2.03
C SER A 462 -30.82 27.41 2.45
N GLY A 463 -30.95 26.08 2.55
CA GLY A 463 -32.22 25.38 2.76
C GLY A 463 -33.10 25.26 1.52
N GLU A 464 -32.54 25.48 0.31
CA GLU A 464 -33.21 25.21 -0.97
C GLU A 464 -33.24 23.70 -1.30
N GLN A 465 -32.21 22.97 -0.88
CA GLN A 465 -32.13 21.51 -0.97
C GLN A 465 -31.80 20.90 0.41
N SER A 466 -31.94 19.57 0.51
CA SER A 466 -31.60 18.79 1.70
C SER A 466 -31.14 17.40 1.27
N ILE A 467 -30.26 16.79 2.05
CA ILE A 467 -29.98 15.36 1.96
C ILE A 467 -31.18 14.58 2.53
N VAL A 468 -31.62 13.54 1.84
CA VAL A 468 -32.80 12.73 2.18
C VAL A 468 -32.45 11.56 3.10
N TYR A 469 -31.28 10.93 2.90
CA TYR A 469 -30.82 9.86 3.79
C TYR A 469 -30.32 10.42 5.13
N GLY A 470 -31.11 10.24 6.19
CA GLY A 470 -30.87 10.91 7.48
C GLY A 470 -29.58 10.53 8.21
N GLU A 471 -29.01 9.36 7.94
CA GLU A 471 -27.79 8.82 8.59
C GLU A 471 -26.55 8.95 7.69
N TRP A 472 -26.63 9.77 6.62
CA TRP A 472 -25.57 9.91 5.62
C TRP A 472 -24.21 10.26 6.21
N ARG A 473 -24.19 11.13 7.22
CA ARG A 473 -22.96 11.63 7.81
C ARG A 473 -22.25 10.54 8.58
N GLU A 474 -22.98 9.86 9.47
CA GLU A 474 -22.47 8.71 10.22
C GLU A 474 -22.01 7.58 9.29
N HIS A 475 -22.69 7.38 8.15
CA HIS A 475 -22.31 6.38 7.14
C HIS A 475 -21.03 6.78 6.37
N MET A 476 -20.89 8.05 5.96
CA MET A 476 -19.69 8.57 5.30
C MET A 476 -18.48 8.61 6.23
N GLU A 477 -18.66 9.11 7.47
CA GLU A 477 -17.60 9.14 8.49
C GLU A 477 -17.13 7.72 8.86
N ALA A 478 -18.02 6.72 8.83
CA ALA A 478 -17.66 5.34 9.11
C ALA A 478 -16.81 4.68 8.01
N TYR A 479 -16.99 5.06 6.76
CA TYR A 479 -16.26 4.50 5.61
C TYR A 479 -14.98 5.28 5.27
N PHE A 480 -14.96 6.61 5.43
CA PHE A 480 -13.87 7.47 4.95
C PHE A 480 -13.21 8.32 6.06
N GLY A 481 -13.87 8.49 7.21
CA GLY A 481 -13.40 9.33 8.32
C GLY A 481 -13.46 10.84 8.03
N CYS A 482 -13.50 11.66 9.08
CA CYS A 482 -13.50 13.11 8.96
C CYS A 482 -12.15 13.69 9.44
N PRO A 483 -11.28 14.20 8.55
CA PRO A 483 -10.06 14.92 8.95
C PRO A 483 -10.36 16.09 9.89
N VAL A 484 -9.80 16.06 11.10
CA VAL A 484 -9.96 17.16 12.06
C VAL A 484 -9.13 18.37 11.59
N PRO A 485 -9.71 19.58 11.44
CA PRO A 485 -9.02 20.71 10.81
C PRO A 485 -7.74 21.16 11.53
N ALA A 486 -6.62 21.16 10.80
CA ALA A 486 -5.30 21.60 11.29
C ALA A 486 -5.17 23.14 11.37
N SER A 487 -6.06 23.84 12.09
CA SER A 487 -6.05 25.31 12.18
C SER A 487 -6.65 25.93 13.46
N GLU A 488 -5.99 25.76 14.61
CA GLU A 488 -5.96 26.80 15.65
C GLU A 488 -4.55 26.92 16.27
N THR A 489 -3.69 27.76 15.66
CA THR A 489 -2.36 28.07 16.21
C THR A 489 -2.43 29.16 17.29
N THR A 490 -2.50 28.77 18.57
CA THR A 490 -2.15 29.65 19.71
C THR A 490 -1.39 28.87 20.80
N PRO A 491 -0.77 29.54 21.80
CA PRO A 491 0.66 29.33 22.05
C PRO A 491 0.97 28.21 23.05
N THR A 492 2.24 27.79 23.01
CA THR A 492 2.87 26.78 23.87
C THR A 492 2.55 26.92 25.37
N ASP A 493 1.96 25.88 25.95
CA ASP A 493 2.26 25.39 27.30
C ASP A 493 2.22 23.85 27.29
N GLN A 494 2.82 23.19 28.27
CA GLN A 494 3.26 21.78 28.16
C GLN A 494 2.22 20.70 28.56
N SER A 495 2.59 19.44 28.26
CA SER A 495 1.92 18.16 28.62
C SER A 495 1.07 17.51 27.52
N GLN A 496 1.70 17.08 26.42
CA GLN A 496 1.15 16.00 25.61
C GLN A 496 1.22 14.68 26.39
N THR A 497 0.08 14.14 26.80
CA THR A 497 -0.05 12.73 27.17
C THR A 497 -0.09 11.91 25.88
N ALA A 498 0.83 10.95 25.70
CA ALA A 498 0.86 10.09 24.53
C ALA A 498 -0.48 9.35 24.31
N GLY A 499 -0.86 9.17 23.05
CA GLY A 499 -2.02 8.38 22.66
C GLY A 499 -1.79 6.87 22.82
N PRO A 500 -2.77 6.03 22.42
CA PRO A 500 -2.61 4.57 22.44
C PRO A 500 -1.42 4.11 21.60
N ALA A 501 -0.68 3.13 22.11
CA ALA A 501 0.53 2.62 21.47
C ALA A 501 0.20 1.63 20.34
N PHE A 502 0.31 2.07 19.09
CA PHE A 502 0.11 1.23 17.89
C PHE A 502 1.44 0.73 17.30
N ARG A 503 1.58 -0.58 17.08
CA ARG A 503 2.71 -1.19 16.35
C ARG A 503 2.27 -1.57 14.93
N ARG A 504 2.90 -0.94 13.93
CA ARG A 504 2.55 -1.02 12.50
C ARG A 504 3.53 -1.88 11.70
N ASN A 505 3.13 -2.35 10.53
CA ASN A 505 4.06 -2.85 9.51
C ASN A 505 4.99 -1.69 9.11
N TRP A 506 6.30 -1.92 9.02
CA TRP A 506 7.24 -0.89 8.55
C TRP A 506 6.84 -0.31 7.18
N GLU A 507 6.37 -1.17 6.27
CA GLU A 507 5.98 -0.78 4.90
C GLU A 507 4.77 0.18 4.89
N ALA A 508 3.91 0.12 5.92
CA ALA A 508 2.71 0.95 6.07
C ALA A 508 2.93 2.18 6.99
N MET A 509 4.15 2.41 7.50
CA MET A 509 4.47 3.61 8.26
C MET A 509 4.63 4.82 7.34
N SER A 510 4.16 5.99 7.78
CA SER A 510 4.53 7.24 7.12
C SER A 510 6.04 7.51 7.24
N ASP A 511 6.63 8.20 6.27
CA ASP A 511 8.05 8.60 6.36
C ASP A 511 8.36 9.44 7.61
N ALA A 512 7.38 10.22 8.11
CA ALA A 512 7.51 10.95 9.36
C ALA A 512 7.63 10.01 10.58
N ASP A 513 6.85 8.92 10.64
CA ASP A 513 6.96 7.90 11.69
C ASP A 513 8.28 7.11 11.56
N LYS A 514 8.69 6.77 10.32
CA LYS A 514 9.96 6.09 10.03
C LYS A 514 11.16 6.94 10.48
N GLU A 515 11.20 8.23 10.15
CA GLU A 515 12.24 9.14 10.63
C GLU A 515 12.19 9.35 12.15
N THR A 516 11.00 9.45 12.75
CA THR A 516 10.84 9.54 14.21
C THR A 516 11.41 8.31 14.92
N TYR A 517 11.13 7.11 14.40
CA TYR A 517 11.70 5.87 14.93
C TYR A 517 13.23 5.79 14.75
N LYS A 518 13.75 6.14 13.55
CA LYS A 518 15.20 6.19 13.29
C LYS A 518 15.91 7.20 14.20
N GLY A 519 15.32 8.37 14.45
CA GLY A 519 15.80 9.38 15.39
C GLY A 519 15.83 8.87 16.83
N ALA A 520 14.76 8.21 17.28
CA ALA A 520 14.69 7.60 18.61
C ALA A 520 15.79 6.54 18.81
N VAL A 521 16.03 5.71 17.79
CA VAL A 521 17.09 4.69 17.81
C VAL A 521 18.49 5.30 17.76
N ALA A 522 18.73 6.35 16.98
CA ALA A 522 20.00 7.07 16.95
C ALA A 522 20.32 7.72 18.31
N SER A 523 19.36 8.46 18.88
CA SER A 523 19.50 9.08 20.20
C SER A 523 19.71 8.02 21.30
N ALA A 524 19.01 6.88 21.20
CA ALA A 524 19.23 5.75 22.09
C ALA A 524 20.66 5.17 21.95
N MET A 525 21.19 5.02 20.73
CA MET A 525 22.56 4.54 20.49
C MET A 525 23.63 5.48 21.05
N ASP A 526 23.44 6.81 20.95
CA ASP A 526 24.29 7.81 21.60
C ASP A 526 24.23 7.72 23.14
N SER A 527 23.13 7.18 23.69
CA SER A 527 22.94 7.01 25.13
C SER A 527 23.66 5.76 25.68
N PRO A 528 24.08 5.78 26.97
CA PRO A 528 24.59 4.58 27.64
C PRO A 528 23.50 3.50 27.87
N ALA A 529 22.23 3.76 27.54
CA ALA A 529 21.14 2.81 27.74
C ALA A 529 21.10 1.73 26.66
N TYR A 530 21.31 2.04 25.38
CA TYR A 530 21.18 1.04 24.29
C TYR A 530 22.15 -0.14 24.48
N LEU A 531 23.42 0.14 24.80
CA LEU A 531 24.40 -0.89 25.13
C LEU A 531 24.04 -1.72 26.39
N LYS A 532 23.24 -1.16 27.31
CA LYS A 532 22.73 -1.90 28.48
C LYS A 532 21.65 -2.93 28.11
N PHE A 533 20.87 -2.70 27.05
CA PHE A 533 19.96 -3.73 26.50
C PHE A 533 20.75 -4.83 25.78
N ILE A 534 21.78 -4.50 25.01
CA ILE A 534 22.67 -5.50 24.39
C ILE A 534 23.35 -6.36 25.47
N GLN A 535 23.88 -5.72 26.53
CA GLN A 535 24.42 -6.41 27.71
C GLN A 535 23.39 -7.30 28.43
N MET A 536 22.09 -7.10 28.22
CA MET A 536 21.02 -7.87 28.84
C MET A 536 20.73 -9.16 28.10
N HIS A 537 20.60 -9.09 26.78
CA HIS A 537 20.45 -10.25 25.90
C HIS A 537 21.72 -11.14 25.88
N MET A 538 22.89 -10.54 26.12
CA MET A 538 24.17 -11.25 26.26
C MET A 538 24.50 -11.74 27.68
N GLU A 539 23.78 -11.35 28.74
CA GLU A 539 24.06 -11.86 30.08
C GLU A 539 23.59 -13.30 30.18
N LYS A 540 24.46 -14.18 30.67
CA LYS A 540 24.26 -15.63 30.65
C LYS A 540 22.93 -16.07 31.26
N MET A 541 22.53 -15.52 32.41
CA MET A 541 21.29 -15.96 33.07
C MET A 541 20.04 -15.37 32.42
N SER A 542 20.15 -14.23 31.76
CA SER A 542 19.11 -13.71 30.87
C SER A 542 19.00 -14.52 29.56
N GLU A 543 20.11 -14.84 28.89
CA GLU A 543 20.15 -15.72 27.71
C GLU A 543 19.57 -17.12 28.02
N TYR A 544 19.96 -17.69 29.16
CA TYR A 544 19.44 -18.97 29.68
C TYR A 544 17.95 -18.91 30.04
N GLU A 545 17.33 -17.74 30.14
CA GLU A 545 15.88 -17.59 30.32
C GLU A 545 15.17 -17.25 29.00
N ALA A 546 15.82 -16.49 28.13
CA ALA A 546 15.30 -16.01 26.85
C ALA A 546 15.20 -17.08 25.74
N HIS A 547 16.10 -18.07 25.72
CA HIS A 547 16.25 -18.97 24.56
C HIS A 547 16.26 -20.48 24.89
N GLY A 548 15.86 -21.29 23.91
CA GLY A 548 15.92 -22.75 23.91
C GLY A 548 14.86 -23.44 24.78
N GLN A 549 13.75 -22.74 25.08
CA GLN A 549 12.69 -23.22 25.99
C GLN A 549 11.39 -22.42 25.85
N CYS A 550 10.32 -22.88 26.52
CA CYS A 550 8.95 -22.38 26.35
C CYS A 550 8.73 -20.86 26.58
N MET A 551 9.59 -20.18 27.35
CA MET A 551 9.39 -18.79 27.77
C MET A 551 9.87 -17.72 26.75
N PHE A 552 10.42 -18.15 25.61
CA PHE A 552 11.02 -17.27 24.59
C PHE A 552 10.16 -16.05 24.21
N THR A 553 8.88 -16.24 23.88
CA THR A 553 7.97 -15.14 23.52
C THR A 553 7.74 -14.14 24.66
N TYR A 554 7.52 -14.60 25.89
CA TYR A 554 7.28 -13.72 27.03
C TYR A 554 8.52 -12.92 27.45
N TRP A 555 9.71 -13.55 27.41
CA TRP A 555 10.95 -12.85 27.73
C TRP A 555 11.19 -11.70 26.73
N HIS A 556 11.03 -11.97 25.44
CA HIS A 556 11.19 -10.95 24.39
C HIS A 556 10.09 -9.90 24.39
N ARG A 557 8.84 -10.23 24.77
CA ARG A 557 7.77 -9.24 24.99
C ARG A 557 8.15 -8.21 26.04
N LEU A 558 8.66 -8.62 27.21
CA LEU A 558 9.12 -7.69 28.23
C LEU A 558 10.32 -6.86 27.73
N PHE A 559 11.22 -7.48 26.97
CA PHE A 559 12.40 -6.83 26.42
C PHE A 559 12.02 -5.71 25.43
N LEU A 560 11.05 -5.98 24.54
CA LEU A 560 10.44 -4.99 23.64
C LEU A 560 9.78 -3.85 24.41
N VAL A 561 8.93 -4.14 25.41
CA VAL A 561 8.23 -3.10 26.19
C VAL A 561 9.19 -2.17 26.92
N VAL A 562 10.21 -2.73 27.59
CA VAL A 562 11.18 -1.94 28.35
C VAL A 562 12.14 -1.18 27.42
N PHE A 563 12.40 -1.69 26.21
CA PHE A 563 13.14 -0.96 25.17
C PHE A 563 12.30 0.18 24.56
N GLU A 564 11.01 -0.04 24.31
CA GLU A 564 10.07 0.98 23.82
C GLU A 564 9.94 2.14 24.83
N ASN A 565 9.88 1.83 26.13
CA ASN A 565 9.96 2.82 27.21
C ASN A 565 11.28 3.61 27.21
N MET A 566 12.39 2.98 26.81
CA MET A 566 13.69 3.64 26.70
C MET A 566 13.73 4.57 25.46
N LEU A 567 13.20 4.14 24.31
CA LEU A 567 13.05 4.99 23.12
C LEU A 567 12.20 6.24 23.42
N ARG A 568 11.04 6.07 24.09
CA ARG A 568 10.16 7.17 24.50
C ARG A 568 10.81 8.19 25.43
N ALA A 569 11.90 7.81 26.10
CA ALA A 569 12.62 8.66 27.04
C ALA A 569 13.87 9.33 26.45
N GLN A 570 14.09 9.23 25.13
CA GLN A 570 15.23 9.90 24.46
C GLN A 570 14.98 11.38 24.12
N GLY A 571 13.74 11.86 24.25
CA GLY A 571 13.32 13.22 23.92
C GLY A 571 11.79 13.34 23.94
N ASP A 572 11.27 14.55 24.15
CA ASP A 572 9.81 14.81 24.15
C ASP A 572 9.20 14.46 22.78
N GLU A 573 9.97 14.66 21.70
CA GLU A 573 9.63 14.30 20.32
C GLU A 573 9.45 12.79 20.09
N TYR A 574 9.99 11.95 20.97
CA TYR A 574 9.89 10.49 20.88
C TYR A 574 8.86 9.90 21.86
N ALA A 575 8.20 10.72 22.70
CA ALA A 575 7.32 10.25 23.78
C ALA A 575 6.17 9.32 23.32
N CYS A 576 5.75 9.41 22.06
CA CYS A 576 4.71 8.58 21.46
C CYS A 576 5.24 7.35 20.68
N VAL A 577 6.56 7.17 20.53
CA VAL A 577 7.14 6.18 19.61
C VAL A 577 6.81 4.73 20.01
N THR A 578 6.71 3.85 19.02
CA THR A 578 6.45 2.40 19.17
C THR A 578 7.45 1.60 18.34
N ILE A 579 7.59 0.30 18.62
CA ILE A 579 8.43 -0.60 17.82
C ILE A 579 7.62 -1.18 16.64
N PRO A 580 7.83 -0.75 15.39
CA PRO A 580 7.14 -1.32 14.23
C PRO A 580 7.60 -2.75 13.97
N TYR A 581 6.78 -3.54 13.28
CA TYR A 581 7.11 -4.93 12.94
C TYR A 581 7.64 -5.09 11.52
N PHE A 582 8.59 -6.00 11.36
CA PHE A 582 9.16 -6.40 10.08
C PHE A 582 8.31 -7.53 9.47
N ASN A 583 7.43 -7.20 8.51
CA ASN A 583 6.59 -8.18 7.84
C ASN A 583 7.36 -9.05 6.81
N TRP A 584 8.20 -9.96 7.31
CA TRP A 584 8.98 -10.88 6.47
C TRP A 584 8.13 -11.94 5.73
N MET A 585 6.81 -11.97 5.95
CA MET A 585 5.86 -12.81 5.22
C MET A 585 5.48 -12.15 3.89
N GLU A 586 5.24 -10.84 3.91
CA GLU A 586 5.10 -10.02 2.70
C GLU A 586 6.35 -10.11 1.81
N ALA A 587 7.54 -10.08 2.41
CA ALA A 587 8.80 -10.33 1.71
C ALA A 587 8.86 -11.71 1.04
N ASN A 588 8.26 -12.76 1.63
CA ASN A 588 8.15 -14.08 1.01
C ASN A 588 7.19 -14.05 -0.18
N ASN A 589 6.04 -13.38 -0.03
CA ASN A 589 5.06 -13.24 -1.11
C ASN A 589 5.63 -12.49 -2.32
N ARG A 590 6.44 -11.45 -2.10
CA ARG A 590 7.12 -10.69 -3.17
C ARG A 590 8.11 -11.56 -3.95
N VAL A 591 8.83 -12.49 -3.30
CA VAL A 591 9.65 -13.50 -3.99
C VAL A 591 8.79 -14.48 -4.79
N LEU A 592 7.67 -14.96 -4.22
CA LEU A 592 6.75 -15.87 -4.93
C LEU A 592 6.15 -15.20 -6.17
N SER A 593 5.76 -13.93 -6.11
CA SER A 593 5.33 -13.14 -7.28
C SER A 593 6.47 -12.71 -8.22
N GLY A 594 7.73 -13.05 -7.92
CA GLY A 594 8.90 -12.74 -8.74
C GLY A 594 9.27 -11.26 -8.83
N THR A 595 8.75 -10.40 -7.95
CA THR A 595 8.98 -8.95 -7.96
C THR A 595 10.31 -8.54 -7.34
N CYS A 596 10.90 -9.42 -6.53
CA CYS A 596 12.18 -9.28 -5.85
C CYS A 596 12.86 -10.66 -5.69
N LYS A 597 14.09 -10.74 -5.16
CA LYS A 597 14.83 -12.03 -5.03
C LYS A 597 15.52 -12.29 -3.70
N THR A 598 15.87 -11.26 -2.94
CA THR A 598 16.72 -11.32 -1.74
C THR A 598 16.11 -10.52 -0.61
N MET A 599 16.55 -10.77 0.62
CA MET A 599 16.03 -10.04 1.78
C MET A 599 16.23 -8.52 1.64
N GLY A 600 17.31 -8.09 0.98
CA GLY A 600 17.66 -6.69 0.73
C GLY A 600 16.83 -5.94 -0.33
N ASP A 601 16.13 -6.64 -1.24
CA ASP A 601 15.20 -6.02 -2.21
C ASP A 601 13.73 -6.37 -1.97
N CYS A 602 13.44 -7.36 -1.11
CA CYS A 602 12.08 -7.79 -0.80
C CYS A 602 11.40 -7.07 0.37
N ALA A 603 12.10 -6.25 1.16
CA ALA A 603 11.51 -5.51 2.29
C ALA A 603 12.22 -4.17 2.53
N ALA A 604 11.49 -3.05 2.47
CA ALA A 604 12.13 -1.72 2.48
C ALA A 604 12.76 -1.38 3.84
N ILE A 605 12.32 -1.99 4.95
CA ILE A 605 13.02 -1.87 6.25
C ILE A 605 14.52 -2.22 6.15
N THR A 606 14.91 -3.13 5.25
CA THR A 606 16.32 -3.55 5.10
C THR A 606 17.20 -2.49 4.44
N THR A 607 16.62 -1.61 3.63
CA THR A 607 17.31 -0.46 3.03
C THR A 607 17.12 0.81 3.87
N GLU A 608 15.90 1.07 4.34
CA GLU A 608 15.51 2.31 5.04
C GLU A 608 15.97 2.38 6.50
N LEU A 609 16.03 1.26 7.23
CA LEU A 609 16.57 1.20 8.59
C LEU A 609 18.11 1.08 8.57
N GLY A 610 18.74 2.00 7.83
CA GLY A 610 20.19 2.20 7.76
C GLY A 610 20.97 1.20 6.92
N GLY A 611 20.38 0.67 5.83
CA GLY A 611 21.10 0.05 4.72
C GLY A 611 21.92 -1.22 4.98
N PHE A 612 22.54 -1.76 3.92
CA PHE A 612 23.44 -2.91 4.00
C PHE A 612 24.63 -2.85 3.02
N THR A 613 24.75 -1.77 2.25
CA THR A 613 25.73 -1.66 1.15
C THR A 613 26.84 -0.63 1.42
N SER A 614 26.68 0.29 2.38
CA SER A 614 27.79 1.15 2.81
C SER A 614 28.79 0.43 3.72
N GLY A 615 29.98 1.02 3.84
CA GLY A 615 30.99 0.57 4.79
C GLY A 615 31.99 -0.43 4.19
N SER A 616 32.42 -1.39 5.01
CA SER A 616 33.50 -2.34 4.66
C SER A 616 33.48 -3.57 5.54
N GLN A 617 34.02 -4.70 5.07
CA GLN A 617 34.13 -5.92 5.87
C GLN A 617 35.05 -5.70 7.09
N GLN A 618 34.48 -5.75 8.29
CA GLN A 618 35.21 -5.59 9.56
C GLN A 618 34.73 -6.58 10.62
N ASN A 619 35.43 -6.59 11.75
CA ASN A 619 35.09 -7.38 12.94
C ASN A 619 35.00 -6.45 14.15
N VAL A 620 33.80 -6.25 14.68
CA VAL A 620 33.54 -5.40 15.85
C VAL A 620 33.35 -6.26 17.09
N VAL A 621 34.06 -5.92 18.16
CA VAL A 621 33.96 -6.62 19.45
C VAL A 621 32.90 -5.94 20.32
N ILE A 622 31.65 -6.38 20.18
CA ILE A 622 30.48 -5.86 20.90
C ILE A 622 30.39 -6.57 22.25
N ASN A 623 30.53 -5.82 23.34
CA ASN A 623 30.54 -6.36 24.71
C ASN A 623 31.39 -7.66 24.83
N GLY A 624 32.59 -7.68 24.27
CA GLY A 624 33.50 -8.83 24.32
C GLY A 624 33.22 -9.98 23.34
N GLN A 625 32.08 -10.00 22.63
CA GLN A 625 31.81 -10.95 21.55
C GLN A 625 32.28 -10.38 20.20
N SER A 626 32.93 -11.22 19.38
CA SER A 626 33.30 -10.88 18.01
C SER A 626 32.07 -10.94 17.09
N ASN A 627 31.89 -9.94 16.23
CA ASN A 627 30.82 -9.88 15.23
C ASN A 627 31.45 -9.43 13.90
N THR A 628 31.38 -10.27 12.86
CA THR A 628 32.05 -10.02 11.57
C THR A 628 31.03 -9.87 10.44
N GLY A 629 31.17 -8.81 9.64
CA GLY A 629 30.24 -8.47 8.57
C GLY A 629 30.65 -7.19 7.85
N ILE A 630 29.79 -6.69 6.96
CA ILE A 630 29.90 -5.35 6.41
C ILE A 630 29.56 -4.38 7.54
N CYS A 631 30.51 -3.58 8.02
CA CYS A 631 30.25 -2.61 9.07
C CYS A 631 29.63 -1.36 8.46
N VAL A 632 28.30 -1.30 8.52
CA VAL A 632 27.46 -0.33 7.81
C VAL A 632 27.41 0.99 8.58
N THR A 633 27.68 2.09 7.87
CA THR A 633 27.86 3.45 8.42
C THR A 633 26.67 4.39 8.11
N GLU A 634 25.54 3.84 7.70
CA GLU A 634 24.31 4.59 7.39
C GLU A 634 23.46 4.78 8.67
N ALA A 635 22.73 5.90 8.77
CA ALA A 635 21.95 6.20 9.97
C ALA A 635 20.76 5.23 10.14
N PRO A 636 20.49 4.73 11.37
CA PRO A 636 21.06 5.16 12.66
C PRO A 636 22.36 4.45 13.09
N LEU A 637 22.89 3.49 12.33
CA LEU A 637 24.00 2.62 12.76
C LEU A 637 25.32 3.38 13.01
N ASN A 638 25.47 4.57 12.43
CA ASN A 638 26.63 5.44 12.66
C ASN A 638 26.74 5.99 14.10
N HIS A 639 25.73 5.78 14.94
CA HIS A 639 25.73 6.16 16.36
C HIS A 639 26.24 5.02 17.27
N PHE A 640 26.59 3.85 16.70
CA PHE A 640 26.79 2.65 17.49
C PHE A 640 28.11 2.60 18.30
N CYS A 641 27.96 2.46 19.63
CA CYS A 641 29.06 2.30 20.59
C CYS A 641 29.12 0.88 21.19
N GLN A 642 30.14 0.12 20.82
CA GLN A 642 30.35 -1.30 21.14
C GLN A 642 30.82 -1.60 22.58
N THR A 643 31.29 -0.59 23.33
CA THR A 643 31.72 -0.74 24.74
C THR A 643 31.43 0.50 25.60
N THR A 644 31.13 0.30 26.89
CA THR A 644 30.73 1.36 27.83
C THR A 644 31.91 2.30 28.12
N GLY A 645 31.83 3.55 27.67
CA GLY A 645 32.88 4.56 27.88
C GLY A 645 34.15 4.33 27.03
N GLY A 646 34.06 3.56 25.95
CA GLY A 646 35.15 3.29 25.02
C GLY A 646 35.22 4.26 23.84
N GLN A 647 35.94 3.86 22.79
CA GLN A 647 35.71 4.36 21.44
C GLN A 647 34.44 3.68 20.90
N CYS A 648 33.63 4.41 20.15
CA CYS A 648 32.52 3.85 19.39
C CYS A 648 33.03 3.19 18.10
N ALA A 649 32.17 2.43 17.42
CA ALA A 649 32.51 1.77 16.15
C ALA A 649 32.01 2.60 14.96
N ASP A 650 31.00 3.43 15.19
CA ASP A 650 30.32 4.27 14.21
C ASP A 650 29.77 3.44 13.02
N CYS A 651 29.51 2.15 13.27
CA CYS A 651 28.90 1.19 12.36
C CYS A 651 28.48 -0.11 13.09
N VAL A 652 27.49 -0.84 12.54
CA VAL A 652 27.12 -2.20 12.98
C VAL A 652 27.44 -3.22 11.87
N PRO A 653 28.09 -4.37 12.18
CA PRO A 653 28.31 -5.43 11.20
C PRO A 653 27.02 -6.14 10.75
N ARG A 654 26.60 -5.93 9.50
CA ARG A 654 25.49 -6.64 8.83
C ARG A 654 26.00 -7.73 7.89
N GLY A 655 25.13 -8.68 7.53
CA GLY A 655 25.37 -9.61 6.42
C GLY A 655 25.17 -8.94 5.06
N ASP A 656 25.51 -9.65 3.97
CA ASP A 656 25.19 -9.20 2.61
C ASP A 656 23.72 -9.49 2.27
N TRP A 657 22.83 -8.56 2.62
CA TRP A 657 21.39 -8.74 2.39
C TRP A 657 21.01 -8.74 0.90
N GLY A 658 21.88 -8.25 0.02
CA GLY A 658 21.72 -8.25 -1.44
C GLY A 658 22.06 -9.58 -2.12
N SER A 659 22.50 -10.58 -1.37
CA SER A 659 22.57 -11.98 -1.80
C SER A 659 21.85 -12.96 -0.87
N ALA A 660 21.34 -12.49 0.27
CA ALA A 660 20.66 -13.32 1.27
C ALA A 660 19.23 -13.71 0.84
N GLN A 661 18.92 -15.01 0.82
CA GLN A 661 17.60 -15.51 0.39
C GLN A 661 16.52 -15.31 1.46
N VAL A 662 15.30 -14.95 1.05
CA VAL A 662 14.12 -14.96 1.92
C VAL A 662 13.77 -16.42 2.28
N PRO A 663 13.71 -16.81 3.57
CA PRO A 663 13.53 -18.21 3.94
C PRO A 663 12.16 -18.77 3.52
N GLY A 664 12.10 -20.01 3.03
CA GLY A 664 10.80 -20.67 2.80
C GLY A 664 9.94 -20.83 4.06
N SER A 665 10.56 -20.83 5.25
CA SER A 665 9.86 -20.89 6.54
C SER A 665 9.25 -19.55 6.99
N THR A 666 9.32 -18.49 6.17
CA THR A 666 8.53 -17.27 6.37
C THR A 666 7.23 -17.24 5.56
N SER A 667 6.95 -18.27 4.74
CA SER A 667 5.72 -18.34 3.93
C SER A 667 4.47 -18.55 4.78
N TYR A 668 3.32 -18.08 4.27
CA TYR A 668 2.01 -18.17 4.91
C TYR A 668 1.69 -19.57 5.45
N ALA A 669 1.83 -20.60 4.59
CA ALA A 669 1.58 -21.99 4.96
C ALA A 669 2.52 -22.46 6.09
N SER A 670 3.80 -22.07 6.08
CA SER A 670 4.72 -22.44 7.16
C SER A 670 4.38 -21.74 8.48
N LEU A 671 3.86 -20.50 8.46
CA LEU A 671 3.46 -19.82 9.69
C LEU A 671 2.20 -20.39 10.31
N LEU A 672 1.20 -20.76 9.51
CA LEU A 672 0.04 -21.48 10.00
C LEU A 672 0.46 -22.74 10.77
N LYS A 673 1.46 -23.48 10.26
CA LYS A 673 2.03 -24.66 10.91
C LYS A 673 2.92 -24.36 12.12
N GLN A 674 3.65 -23.24 12.13
CA GLN A 674 4.45 -22.83 13.31
C GLN A 674 3.55 -22.36 14.47
N VAL A 675 2.51 -21.57 14.18
CA VAL A 675 1.60 -20.98 15.17
C VAL A 675 0.55 -21.99 15.63
N PHE A 676 -0.18 -22.64 14.73
CA PHE A 676 -1.40 -23.39 15.08
C PHE A 676 -1.21 -24.89 15.33
N ASP A 677 -0.07 -25.50 14.97
CA ASP A 677 0.28 -26.86 15.43
C ASP A 677 0.67 -26.90 16.92
N GLY A 678 0.88 -25.75 17.56
CA GLY A 678 1.07 -25.66 19.01
C GLY A 678 -0.28 -25.67 19.73
N LYS A 679 -0.47 -26.57 20.70
CA LYS A 679 -1.71 -26.64 21.51
C LYS A 679 -1.72 -25.69 22.70
N ASN A 680 -0.56 -25.18 23.08
CA ASN A 680 -0.31 -24.28 24.18
C ASN A 680 0.98 -23.48 23.89
N ILE A 681 1.26 -22.46 24.70
CA ILE A 681 2.47 -21.63 24.53
C ILE A 681 3.77 -22.46 24.58
N GLY A 682 3.80 -23.53 25.39
CA GLY A 682 4.96 -24.42 25.51
C GLY A 682 5.25 -25.26 24.25
N GLU A 683 4.25 -25.47 23.39
CA GLU A 683 4.41 -26.08 22.07
C GLU A 683 4.60 -25.05 20.95
N MET A 684 3.95 -23.87 21.03
CA MET A 684 4.04 -22.82 19.99
C MET A 684 5.35 -22.02 20.05
N SER A 685 5.73 -21.51 21.23
CA SER A 685 6.88 -20.62 21.40
C SER A 685 8.18 -21.23 20.83
N PRO A 686 8.53 -22.51 21.09
CA PRO A 686 9.69 -23.16 20.46
C PRO A 686 9.55 -23.42 18.94
N LYS A 687 8.33 -23.55 18.39
CA LYS A 687 8.12 -23.71 16.93
C LYS A 687 8.43 -22.43 16.16
N VAL A 688 8.07 -21.28 16.73
CA VAL A 688 8.38 -19.96 16.15
C VAL A 688 9.86 -19.65 16.33
N GLU A 689 10.41 -19.87 17.54
CA GLU A 689 11.85 -19.73 17.85
C GLU A 689 12.71 -20.50 16.84
N THR A 690 12.52 -21.82 16.74
CA THR A 690 13.34 -22.70 15.87
C THR A 690 12.99 -22.63 14.38
N GLY A 691 11.88 -21.97 14.03
CA GLY A 691 11.38 -21.80 12.67
C GLY A 691 11.77 -20.44 12.08
N SER A 692 10.76 -19.60 11.86
CA SER A 692 10.89 -18.28 11.25
C SER A 692 11.84 -17.33 11.98
N HIS A 693 11.86 -17.33 13.32
CA HIS A 693 12.77 -16.47 14.09
C HIS A 693 14.25 -16.82 13.79
N ALA A 694 14.64 -18.08 13.97
CA ALA A 694 15.99 -18.55 13.69
C ALA A 694 16.38 -18.40 12.21
N ALA A 695 15.44 -18.61 11.29
CA ALA A 695 15.66 -18.45 9.86
C ALA A 695 16.02 -17.00 9.47
N VAL A 696 15.27 -16.01 9.96
CA VAL A 696 15.55 -14.59 9.68
C VAL A 696 16.87 -14.15 10.34
N HIS A 697 17.16 -14.56 11.58
CA HIS A 697 18.45 -14.30 12.22
C HIS A 697 19.64 -14.87 11.42
N ASN A 698 19.52 -16.11 10.92
CA ASN A 698 20.55 -16.74 10.09
C ASN A 698 20.71 -16.03 8.71
N THR A 699 19.60 -15.69 8.05
CA THR A 699 19.60 -14.99 6.75
C THR A 699 20.20 -13.59 6.83
N LEU A 700 19.89 -12.81 7.88
CA LEU A 700 20.44 -11.45 8.03
C LEU A 700 21.94 -11.43 8.35
N GLY A 701 22.51 -12.53 8.87
CA GLY A 701 23.96 -12.67 9.03
C GLY A 701 24.60 -11.61 9.96
N GLY A 702 25.93 -11.51 9.92
CA GLY A 702 26.68 -10.53 10.71
C GLY A 702 26.33 -10.58 12.21
N THR A 703 26.00 -9.43 12.78
CA THR A 703 25.62 -9.29 14.19
C THR A 703 24.30 -10.01 14.54
N MET A 704 23.41 -10.25 13.56
CA MET A 704 22.16 -11.01 13.77
C MET A 704 22.40 -12.51 14.04
N LEU A 705 23.59 -13.06 13.74
CA LEU A 705 23.94 -14.44 14.06
C LEU A 705 24.17 -14.71 15.56
N HIS A 706 24.25 -13.65 16.38
CA HIS A 706 24.91 -13.67 17.68
C HIS A 706 24.01 -13.14 18.81
N PHE A 707 24.39 -13.41 20.07
CA PHE A 707 23.72 -12.81 21.24
C PHE A 707 23.88 -11.29 21.32
N ALA A 708 24.82 -10.71 20.56
CA ALA A 708 24.94 -9.26 20.37
C ALA A 708 23.91 -8.66 19.39
N SER A 709 23.03 -9.47 18.79
CA SER A 709 22.02 -9.06 17.79
C SER A 709 21.18 -7.82 18.12
N PRO A 710 20.80 -7.49 19.37
CA PRO A 710 20.11 -6.22 19.67
C PRO A 710 20.93 -4.95 19.43
N ALA A 711 22.20 -5.08 19.04
CA ALA A 711 23.02 -3.99 18.52
C ALA A 711 22.56 -3.50 17.14
N ASP A 712 21.93 -4.38 16.36
CA ASP A 712 21.31 -4.02 15.08
C ASP A 712 19.86 -3.56 15.32
N PRO A 713 19.46 -2.36 14.88
CA PRO A 713 18.07 -1.89 14.98
C PRO A 713 17.02 -2.87 14.44
N ILE A 714 17.33 -3.67 13.41
CA ILE A 714 16.36 -4.58 12.80
C ILE A 714 15.92 -5.72 13.74
N PHE A 715 16.72 -6.01 14.79
CA PHE A 715 16.36 -6.95 15.85
C PHE A 715 14.99 -6.59 16.47
N TRP A 716 14.77 -5.32 16.79
CA TRP A 716 13.59 -4.88 17.51
C TRP A 716 12.32 -5.06 16.67
N SER A 717 12.38 -4.74 15.37
CA SER A 717 11.26 -4.96 14.45
C SER A 717 11.03 -6.42 14.07
N HIS A 718 12.09 -7.24 14.01
CA HIS A 718 11.97 -8.69 13.87
C HIS A 718 11.26 -9.32 15.08
N HIS A 719 11.66 -8.95 16.30
CA HIS A 719 10.99 -9.45 17.50
C HIS A 719 9.58 -8.89 17.68
N SER A 720 9.29 -7.67 17.20
CA SER A 720 7.93 -7.14 17.14
C SER A 720 7.01 -7.99 16.23
N MET A 721 7.53 -8.53 15.12
CA MET A 721 6.80 -9.49 14.25
C MET A 721 6.60 -10.85 14.96
N VAL A 722 7.61 -11.35 15.69
CA VAL A 722 7.48 -12.57 16.52
C VAL A 722 6.40 -12.41 17.59
N ASP A 723 6.29 -11.23 18.21
CA ASP A 723 5.27 -10.95 19.22
C ASP A 723 3.86 -10.74 18.63
N ALA A 724 3.75 -10.25 17.38
CA ALA A 724 2.50 -10.24 16.64
C ALA A 724 1.95 -11.66 16.40
N LEU A 725 2.82 -12.62 16.04
CA LEU A 725 2.43 -14.05 15.90
C LEU A 725 1.96 -14.65 17.22
N HIS A 726 2.56 -14.25 18.34
CA HIS A 726 2.11 -14.65 19.68
C HIS A 726 0.76 -14.01 20.06
N THR A 727 0.50 -12.77 19.64
CA THR A 727 -0.81 -12.11 19.82
C THR A 727 -1.90 -12.79 19.00
N ILE A 728 -1.61 -13.20 17.76
CA ILE A 728 -2.48 -14.05 16.93
C ILE A 728 -2.77 -15.38 17.62
N PHE A 729 -1.74 -16.07 18.13
CA PHE A 729 -1.91 -17.30 18.89
C PHE A 729 -2.83 -17.11 20.11
N HIS A 730 -2.63 -16.04 20.89
CA HIS A 730 -3.43 -15.78 22.08
C HIS A 730 -4.91 -15.63 21.74
N LYS A 731 -5.28 -14.75 20.79
CA LYS A 731 -6.69 -14.60 20.36
C LYS A 731 -7.30 -15.90 19.85
N CYS A 732 -6.54 -16.70 19.09
CA CYS A 732 -7.07 -17.88 18.41
C CYS A 732 -7.08 -19.18 19.25
N ARG A 733 -6.22 -19.31 20.26
CA ARG A 733 -6.11 -20.53 21.09
C ARG A 733 -6.51 -20.32 22.55
N VAL A 734 -6.28 -19.12 23.11
CA VAL A 734 -6.71 -18.74 24.48
C VAL A 734 -8.07 -18.02 24.44
N GLY A 735 -8.26 -17.15 23.45
CA GLY A 735 -9.48 -16.35 23.28
C GLY A 735 -9.28 -14.87 23.62
N THR A 736 -10.37 -14.11 23.54
CA THR A 736 -10.37 -12.64 23.72
C THR A 736 -10.72 -12.19 25.15
N GLN A 737 -11.23 -13.05 26.02
CA GLN A 737 -11.54 -12.71 27.41
C GLN A 737 -10.26 -12.40 28.20
N ARG A 738 -10.19 -11.21 28.82
CA ARG A 738 -9.10 -10.91 29.77
C ARG A 738 -9.27 -11.73 31.04
N MET A 739 -8.15 -12.20 31.58
CA MET A 739 -8.06 -13.09 32.71
C MET A 739 -7.36 -12.41 33.89
N THR A 740 -7.83 -12.69 35.11
CA THR A 740 -7.07 -12.38 36.35
C THR A 740 -5.75 -13.14 36.39
N PHE A 741 -4.82 -12.72 37.25
CA PHE A 741 -3.53 -13.41 37.40
C PHE A 741 -3.70 -14.90 37.75
N GLU A 742 -4.68 -15.23 38.59
CA GLU A 742 -5.01 -16.59 38.99
C GLU A 742 -5.58 -17.44 37.84
N GLU A 743 -6.38 -16.84 36.95
CA GLU A 743 -6.89 -17.49 35.74
C GLU A 743 -5.77 -17.68 34.71
N LYS A 744 -4.98 -16.63 34.42
CA LYS A 744 -3.77 -16.68 33.59
C LYS A 744 -2.80 -17.78 34.06
N ALA A 745 -2.61 -17.91 35.37
CA ALA A 745 -1.75 -18.93 35.98
C ALA A 745 -2.30 -20.37 35.92
N ALA A 746 -3.60 -20.53 35.63
CA ALA A 746 -4.29 -21.82 35.60
C ALA A 746 -4.68 -22.29 34.18
N ASP A 747 -4.70 -21.39 33.19
CA ASP A 747 -5.08 -21.72 31.82
C ASP A 747 -4.05 -22.65 31.14
N PRO A 748 -4.46 -23.82 30.61
CA PRO A 748 -3.54 -24.83 30.08
C PRO A 748 -3.06 -24.54 28.64
N VAL A 749 -3.51 -23.45 28.03
CA VAL A 749 -3.12 -23.02 26.68
C VAL A 749 -2.21 -21.80 26.75
N ALA A 750 -2.59 -20.79 27.54
CA ALA A 750 -1.80 -19.62 27.84
C ALA A 750 -0.61 -19.94 28.76
N TRP A 751 -0.74 -20.89 29.69
CA TRP A 751 0.38 -21.34 30.52
C TRP A 751 0.82 -22.77 30.23
N THR A 752 2.13 -23.01 30.23
CA THR A 752 2.71 -24.35 30.36
C THR A 752 4.09 -24.26 31.01
N SER A 753 4.22 -24.80 32.22
CA SER A 753 5.51 -24.90 32.92
C SER A 753 6.45 -25.91 32.24
N CYS A 754 7.52 -25.43 31.61
CA CYS A 754 8.64 -26.26 31.19
C CYS A 754 9.82 -26.21 32.19
N ALA A 755 10.81 -27.08 32.00
CA ALA A 755 12.04 -27.09 32.79
C ALA A 755 12.96 -25.93 32.41
N ARG A 756 13.62 -25.32 33.40
CA ARG A 756 14.60 -24.23 33.21
C ARG A 756 15.97 -24.79 32.84
N ARG A 757 16.71 -24.11 31.95
CA ARG A 757 18.11 -24.44 31.59
C ARG A 757 19.11 -24.40 32.76
N ASP A 758 18.83 -23.63 33.81
CA ASP A 758 19.64 -23.57 35.04
C ASP A 758 19.15 -24.50 36.18
N GLY A 759 17.98 -25.12 36.00
CA GLY A 759 17.40 -26.12 36.89
C GLY A 759 16.10 -25.67 37.57
N GLY A 760 15.19 -26.62 37.78
CA GLY A 760 13.83 -26.35 38.25
C GLY A 760 12.85 -26.19 37.09
N VAL A 761 11.73 -25.50 37.34
CA VAL A 761 10.65 -25.27 36.37
C VAL A 761 10.21 -23.80 36.42
N PHE A 762 9.62 -23.33 35.32
CA PHE A 762 8.97 -22.02 35.29
C PHE A 762 7.63 -22.05 36.02
N ASN A 763 7.34 -21.01 36.79
CA ASN A 763 6.04 -20.78 37.44
C ASN A 763 5.42 -19.46 36.94
N PRO A 764 4.06 -19.34 36.89
CA PRO A 764 3.37 -18.12 36.46
C PRO A 764 3.82 -16.84 37.18
N ALA A 765 4.22 -16.97 38.44
CA ALA A 765 4.64 -15.89 39.33
C ALA A 765 6.15 -15.65 39.37
N ASP A 766 6.96 -16.39 38.61
CA ASP A 766 8.39 -16.13 38.50
C ASP A 766 8.60 -14.75 37.84
N ILE A 767 9.44 -13.91 38.46
CA ILE A 767 9.87 -12.63 37.88
C ILE A 767 10.90 -12.90 36.79
N VAL A 768 10.75 -12.27 35.63
CA VAL A 768 11.63 -12.43 34.47
C VAL A 768 13.05 -11.93 34.77
N THR A 769 14.02 -12.77 34.46
CA THR A 769 15.45 -12.56 34.67
C THR A 769 16.01 -11.65 33.58
N MET A 770 16.10 -10.36 33.89
CA MET A 770 16.76 -9.33 33.08
C MET A 770 17.94 -8.73 33.85
N ARG A 771 19.17 -8.97 33.37
CA ARG A 771 20.42 -8.60 34.04
C ARG A 771 21.41 -8.03 33.04
N THR A 772 22.08 -6.93 33.34
CA THR A 772 23.18 -6.40 32.52
C THR A 772 24.52 -6.87 33.05
N GLY A 773 25.45 -7.19 32.15
CA GLY A 773 26.81 -7.59 32.50
C GLY A 773 27.82 -7.31 31.38
N VAL A 774 29.02 -6.88 31.77
CA VAL A 774 30.17 -6.81 30.85
C VAL A 774 30.73 -8.22 30.67
N ALA A 775 30.90 -8.70 29.44
CA ALA A 775 31.35 -10.09 29.22
C ALA A 775 32.72 -10.37 29.87
N GLY A 776 32.87 -11.58 30.42
CA GLY A 776 34.03 -11.97 31.21
C GLY A 776 34.06 -11.43 32.65
N SER A 777 33.10 -10.56 33.04
CA SER A 777 32.89 -10.15 34.42
C SER A 777 32.01 -11.15 35.17
N ASN A 778 32.30 -11.38 36.46
CA ASN A 778 31.39 -12.09 37.38
C ASN A 778 30.38 -11.13 38.06
N SER A 779 30.38 -9.85 37.69
CA SER A 779 29.50 -8.82 38.26
C SER A 779 28.37 -8.50 37.29
N PHE A 780 27.13 -8.75 37.72
CA PHE A 780 25.89 -8.40 37.00
C PHE A 780 25.08 -7.37 37.80
N VAL A 781 24.13 -6.70 37.13
CA VAL A 781 23.14 -5.82 37.76
C VAL A 781 21.76 -6.16 37.20
N ASN A 782 20.76 -6.43 38.05
CA ASN A 782 19.38 -6.64 37.58
C ASN A 782 18.88 -5.35 36.92
N GLY A 783 18.30 -5.45 35.72
CA GLY A 783 17.94 -4.28 34.89
C GLY A 783 17.06 -3.27 35.62
N SER A 784 16.07 -3.75 36.38
CA SER A 784 15.13 -2.93 37.17
C SER A 784 15.75 -2.14 38.34
N VAL A 785 17.03 -2.36 38.67
CA VAL A 785 17.80 -1.55 39.63
C VAL A 785 19.13 -1.05 39.06
N ASP A 786 19.31 -1.15 37.74
CA ASP A 786 20.46 -0.58 37.06
C ASP A 786 20.34 0.96 37.03
N PRO A 787 21.40 1.72 37.39
CA PRO A 787 21.31 3.18 37.49
C PRO A 787 21.12 3.90 36.15
N VAL A 788 21.22 3.21 35.01
CA VAL A 788 20.95 3.77 33.67
C VAL A 788 19.55 3.38 33.19
N ILE A 789 19.20 2.08 33.25
CA ILE A 789 17.99 1.55 32.62
C ILE A 789 16.86 1.17 33.58
N GLY A 790 17.09 1.14 34.90
CA GLY A 790 16.09 0.72 35.89
C GLY A 790 14.84 1.61 35.96
N GLN A 791 14.93 2.84 35.46
CA GLN A 791 13.78 3.73 35.26
C GLN A 791 12.76 3.17 34.23
N TYR A 792 13.21 2.53 33.16
CA TYR A 792 12.34 2.03 32.09
C TYR A 792 11.55 0.76 32.47
N PHE A 793 11.94 0.11 33.58
CA PHE A 793 11.23 -1.00 34.21
C PHE A 793 10.14 -0.56 35.21
N GLN A 794 10.03 0.73 35.54
CA GLN A 794 9.10 1.17 36.59
C GLN A 794 7.65 1.05 36.11
N GLY A 795 6.81 0.39 36.92
CA GLY A 795 5.41 0.11 36.60
C GLY A 795 5.20 -1.08 35.63
N VAL A 796 6.20 -1.46 34.84
CA VAL A 796 6.08 -2.54 33.84
C VAL A 796 5.85 -3.89 34.54
N PRO A 797 4.75 -4.62 34.24
CA PRO A 797 4.53 -5.95 34.80
C PRO A 797 5.61 -6.93 34.36
N ASN A 798 6.12 -7.74 35.29
CA ASN A 798 7.37 -8.48 35.08
C ASN A 798 7.37 -9.93 35.59
N ARG A 799 6.20 -10.50 35.91
CA ARG A 799 6.03 -11.95 36.07
C ARG A 799 5.59 -12.55 34.75
N PHE A 800 5.97 -13.79 34.45
CA PHE A 800 5.65 -14.41 33.16
C PHE A 800 4.15 -14.41 32.83
N ALA A 801 3.27 -14.66 33.81
CA ALA A 801 1.83 -14.63 33.56
C ALA A 801 1.24 -13.21 33.46
N ASP A 802 1.93 -12.15 33.88
CA ASP A 802 1.45 -10.79 33.60
C ASP A 802 1.48 -10.53 32.07
N LEU A 803 2.55 -10.99 31.42
CA LEU A 803 2.93 -10.71 30.03
C LEU A 803 2.08 -11.43 28.96
N MET A 804 1.09 -12.24 29.34
CA MET A 804 0.33 -13.07 28.39
C MET A 804 -0.44 -12.25 27.34
N ASP A 805 -1.03 -11.13 27.76
CA ASP A 805 -1.98 -10.35 26.99
C ASP A 805 -1.47 -8.92 26.83
N VAL A 806 -1.32 -8.43 25.60
CA VAL A 806 -0.83 -7.08 25.29
C VAL A 806 -1.74 -5.97 25.81
N ARG A 807 -3.00 -6.29 26.12
CA ARG A 807 -4.04 -5.38 26.62
C ARG A 807 -4.02 -5.23 28.14
N ASP A 808 -3.25 -6.06 28.85
CA ASP A 808 -3.21 -6.14 30.31
C ASP A 808 -1.79 -5.91 30.86
N LEU A 809 -1.05 -4.96 30.26
CA LEU A 809 0.29 -4.55 30.67
C LEU A 809 0.27 -3.21 31.45
N GLY A 810 -0.88 -2.85 32.02
CA GLY A 810 -1.10 -1.54 32.65
C GLY A 810 -1.05 -0.41 31.62
N ASP A 811 -0.30 0.64 31.92
CA ASP A 811 -0.07 1.80 31.03
C ASP A 811 0.87 1.45 29.85
N PHE A 812 1.53 0.29 29.90
CA PHE A 812 2.45 -0.22 28.88
C PHE A 812 1.77 -1.18 27.89
N SER A 813 0.44 -1.13 27.83
CA SER A 813 -0.36 -1.93 26.90
C SER A 813 -0.32 -1.34 25.50
N TYR A 814 -0.31 -2.20 24.48
CA TYR A 814 -0.19 -1.80 23.08
C TYR A 814 -1.07 -2.66 22.16
N THR A 815 -1.30 -2.13 20.96
CA THR A 815 -2.15 -2.70 19.92
C THR A 815 -1.31 -2.95 18.67
N TYR A 816 -1.49 -4.09 18.00
CA TYR A 816 -0.96 -4.30 16.65
C TYR A 816 -1.95 -3.78 15.61
N GLU A 817 -1.43 -3.08 14.60
CA GLU A 817 -2.18 -2.70 13.41
C GLU A 817 -1.83 -3.73 12.33
N LEU A 818 -2.72 -4.71 12.09
CA LEU A 818 -2.48 -5.85 11.21
C LEU A 818 -3.28 -5.74 9.92
N SER A 819 -2.69 -6.20 8.83
CA SER A 819 -3.27 -6.14 7.49
C SER A 819 -3.04 -7.45 6.71
N GLY A 820 -3.59 -7.52 5.50
CA GLY A 820 -3.35 -8.60 4.54
C GLY A 820 -3.39 -10.03 5.09
N GLN A 821 -2.30 -10.76 4.94
CA GLN A 821 -2.18 -12.15 5.40
C GLN A 821 -2.11 -12.28 6.92
N LEU A 822 -1.53 -11.30 7.65
CA LEU A 822 -1.51 -11.33 9.12
C LEU A 822 -2.90 -11.08 9.71
N ALA A 823 -3.68 -10.18 9.13
CA ALA A 823 -5.10 -9.99 9.45
C ALA A 823 -5.93 -11.26 9.12
N SER A 824 -5.59 -11.96 8.04
CA SER A 824 -6.21 -13.26 7.70
C SER A 824 -5.91 -14.34 8.75
N MET A 825 -4.65 -14.50 9.17
CA MET A 825 -4.28 -15.41 10.27
C MET A 825 -4.98 -15.05 11.58
N TYR A 826 -5.05 -13.75 11.90
CA TYR A 826 -5.74 -13.26 13.09
C TYR A 826 -7.23 -13.55 13.06
N THR A 827 -7.89 -13.34 11.91
CA THR A 827 -9.35 -13.47 11.76
C THR A 827 -9.75 -14.94 11.73
N ASP A 828 -9.21 -15.70 10.77
CA ASP A 828 -9.67 -17.06 10.41
C ASP A 828 -9.23 -18.13 11.40
N CYS A 829 -8.15 -17.88 12.18
CA CYS A 829 -7.57 -18.86 13.09
C CYS A 829 -7.31 -20.24 12.46
N ASN A 830 -6.87 -20.27 11.18
CA ASN A 830 -6.65 -21.48 10.38
C ASN A 830 -7.91 -22.36 10.21
N GLY A 831 -9.11 -21.77 10.26
CA GLY A 831 -10.38 -22.49 10.11
C GLY A 831 -10.81 -23.30 11.33
N ASP A 832 -10.04 -23.29 12.43
CA ASP A 832 -10.37 -23.94 13.70
C ASP A 832 -11.45 -23.15 14.46
N ALA A 833 -12.66 -23.04 13.87
CA ALA A 833 -13.88 -22.59 14.53
C ALA A 833 -14.42 -23.62 15.55
N THR A 834 -13.52 -24.34 16.23
CA THR A 834 -13.84 -25.30 17.28
C THR A 834 -14.04 -24.59 18.60
N THR A 835 -15.30 -24.28 18.92
CA THR A 835 -15.73 -23.99 20.29
C THR A 835 -15.54 -25.23 21.17
N SER A 836 -14.32 -25.42 21.69
CA SER A 836 -13.97 -26.50 22.63
C SER A 836 -14.59 -26.24 24.00
N THR A 837 -15.92 -26.30 24.05
CA THR A 837 -16.72 -26.26 25.28
C THR A 837 -16.20 -27.36 26.21
N PRO A 838 -15.71 -27.04 27.42
CA PRO A 838 -15.23 -28.04 28.34
C PRO A 838 -16.34 -29.05 28.63
N THR A 839 -16.16 -30.30 28.19
CA THR A 839 -17.14 -31.35 28.46
C THR A 839 -17.00 -31.75 29.92
N THR A 840 -17.86 -31.17 30.77
CA THR A 840 -17.86 -31.36 32.23
C THR A 840 -18.32 -32.76 32.64
N THR A 841 -17.52 -33.78 32.32
CA THR A 841 -17.60 -35.10 32.96
C THR A 841 -17.02 -35.01 34.36
N THR A 842 -17.90 -34.73 35.33
CA THR A 842 -17.56 -34.67 36.76
C THR A 842 -16.91 -35.98 37.24
N PRO A 843 -15.69 -35.94 37.81
CA PRO A 843 -15.10 -37.11 38.45
C PRO A 843 -15.94 -37.52 39.67
N VAL A 844 -16.57 -38.69 39.61
CA VAL A 844 -17.34 -39.23 40.75
C VAL A 844 -16.38 -39.54 41.89
N ALA A 845 -16.54 -38.83 43.00
CA ALA A 845 -15.68 -38.96 44.17
C ALA A 845 -15.68 -40.40 44.72
N THR A 846 -14.57 -41.11 44.52
CA THR A 846 -14.35 -42.46 45.08
C THR A 846 -13.48 -42.35 46.32
N THR A 847 -14.11 -42.48 47.50
CA THR A 847 -13.44 -42.29 48.79
C THR A 847 -12.69 -43.53 49.27
N THR A 848 -11.35 -43.50 49.24
CA THR A 848 -10.53 -44.42 50.05
C THR A 848 -9.17 -43.78 50.41
N ALA A 849 -9.04 -43.32 51.65
CA ALA A 849 -7.76 -42.85 52.19
C ALA A 849 -7.02 -43.96 52.95
N PRO A 850 -5.70 -44.09 52.79
CA PRO A 850 -4.82 -44.64 53.81
C PRO A 850 -4.48 -43.58 54.88
N ALA A 851 -4.29 -44.03 56.13
CA ALA A 851 -3.99 -43.17 57.28
C ALA A 851 -2.51 -42.73 57.34
N PRO A 852 -2.16 -41.63 58.03
CA PRO A 852 -0.82 -41.04 57.99
C PRO A 852 0.19 -41.76 58.91
N THR A 853 1.47 -41.41 58.78
CA THR A 853 2.49 -41.69 59.81
C THR A 853 3.33 -40.44 60.05
N THR A 854 3.47 -40.05 61.31
CA THR A 854 4.14 -38.82 61.75
C THR A 854 5.62 -39.03 62.07
N THR A 855 6.45 -38.00 61.86
CA THR A 855 7.48 -37.56 62.83
C THR A 855 8.07 -36.20 62.43
N THR A 856 8.17 -35.28 63.40
CA THR A 856 9.03 -34.08 63.35
C THR A 856 10.33 -34.35 64.13
N PRO A 857 11.43 -33.63 63.84
CA PRO A 857 11.84 -32.50 64.71
C PRO A 857 12.42 -31.29 63.93
N VAL A 858 12.05 -30.03 64.26
CA VAL A 858 12.71 -29.08 65.20
C VAL A 858 14.06 -28.51 64.71
N ALA A 859 14.23 -27.19 64.87
CA ALA A 859 15.33 -26.39 64.30
C ALA A 859 16.44 -26.02 65.32
N THR A 860 17.63 -25.61 64.82
CA THR A 860 18.68 -24.98 65.63
C THR A 860 19.52 -23.93 64.86
N THR A 861 19.19 -22.66 65.11
CA THR A 861 20.09 -21.55 65.52
C THR A 861 21.59 -21.59 65.18
N ALA A 862 22.10 -20.55 64.48
CA ALA A 862 23.28 -19.74 64.86
C ALA A 862 23.53 -18.57 63.89
N ALA A 863 24.12 -17.46 64.38
CA ALA A 863 24.60 -16.35 63.56
C ALA A 863 25.92 -15.76 64.13
N PRO A 864 26.81 -15.23 63.27
CA PRO A 864 27.70 -14.12 63.58
C PRO A 864 27.32 -12.89 62.70
N VAL A 865 27.04 -11.70 63.24
CA VAL A 865 27.92 -10.76 63.97
C VAL A 865 29.01 -10.16 63.07
N ALA A 866 28.96 -8.83 62.90
CA ALA A 866 29.84 -8.04 62.05
C ALA A 866 31.13 -7.59 62.77
N THR A 867 32.10 -7.06 62.01
CA THR A 867 33.22 -6.28 62.55
C THR A 867 33.65 -5.21 61.53
N THR A 868 34.04 -4.04 62.01
CA THR A 868 34.41 -2.86 61.21
C THR A 868 35.92 -2.57 61.29
N THR A 869 36.52 -2.06 60.19
CA THR A 869 37.67 -1.14 60.25
C THR A 869 37.93 -0.43 58.92
N ALA A 870 38.20 0.88 59.00
CA ALA A 870 39.02 1.65 58.05
C ALA A 870 40.46 1.75 58.67
N PRO A 871 41.48 2.50 58.14
CA PRO A 871 41.43 3.57 57.14
C PRO A 871 42.69 3.70 56.23
N VAL A 872 42.93 4.94 55.75
CA VAL A 872 44.16 5.58 55.22
C VAL A 872 44.21 5.80 53.71
N ALA A 873 44.58 7.04 53.33
CA ALA A 873 44.83 7.49 51.96
C ALA A 873 46.28 8.02 51.84
N THR A 874 46.83 8.07 50.62
CA THR A 874 48.12 8.71 50.31
C THR A 874 48.05 9.49 49.00
N THR A 875 48.72 10.63 48.95
CA THR A 875 48.78 11.58 47.82
C THR A 875 50.15 11.56 47.13
N ALA A 876 50.17 11.69 45.80
CA ALA A 876 51.32 12.21 45.04
C ALA A 876 50.90 12.60 43.61
N ALA A 877 51.60 13.56 43.01
CA ALA A 877 51.51 13.90 41.59
C ALA A 877 52.91 14.20 41.02
N PRO A 878 53.11 14.01 39.71
CA PRO A 878 53.94 14.89 38.88
C PRO A 878 53.14 15.41 37.67
N VAL A 879 53.10 16.71 37.33
CA VAL A 879 54.19 17.60 36.86
C VAL A 879 54.64 17.28 35.43
N ALA A 880 54.59 18.29 34.56
CA ALA A 880 54.77 18.21 33.11
C ALA A 880 56.16 18.68 32.63
N THR A 881 56.46 18.42 31.34
CA THR A 881 57.61 19.00 30.62
C THR A 881 57.23 19.41 29.21
N THR A 882 57.71 20.58 28.78
CA THR A 882 57.50 21.19 27.46
C THR A 882 58.79 21.23 26.65
N ALA A 883 58.70 21.00 25.33
CA ALA A 883 59.62 21.57 24.33
C ALA A 883 59.08 21.40 22.90
N ALA A 884 59.00 22.50 22.16
CA ALA A 884 59.09 22.53 20.69
C ALA A 884 60.34 23.36 20.32
N PRO A 885 60.90 23.22 19.11
CA PRO A 885 61.04 24.45 18.32
C PRO A 885 60.99 24.30 16.78
N VAL A 886 60.23 25.23 16.18
CA VAL A 886 60.61 26.05 15.00
C VAL A 886 60.62 25.42 13.59
N ALA A 887 60.15 26.22 12.62
CA ALA A 887 60.09 25.96 11.18
C ALA A 887 61.05 26.86 10.39
N THR A 888 61.11 26.71 9.06
CA THR A 888 61.87 27.60 8.17
C THR A 888 61.10 27.93 6.88
N THR A 889 61.15 29.19 6.43
CA THR A 889 60.52 29.73 5.21
C THR A 889 61.58 29.89 4.08
N THR A 890 61.24 29.97 2.79
CA THR A 890 60.71 31.17 2.09
C THR A 890 60.34 30.86 0.60
N ALA A 891 59.73 31.83 -0.11
CA ALA A 891 59.31 31.78 -1.53
C ALA A 891 60.17 32.76 -2.41
N PRO A 892 59.78 33.40 -3.55
CA PRO A 892 58.65 33.22 -4.51
C PRO A 892 58.93 33.48 -6.05
N VAL A 893 58.01 33.05 -6.96
CA VAL A 893 57.51 33.77 -8.19
C VAL A 893 58.51 34.03 -9.40
N PRO A 894 58.15 34.37 -10.69
CA PRO A 894 56.87 34.58 -11.42
C PRO A 894 56.63 33.85 -12.81
N THR A 895 55.35 33.78 -13.22
CA THR A 895 54.71 33.88 -14.58
C THR A 895 55.26 33.22 -15.88
N THR A 896 54.38 32.50 -16.61
CA THR A 896 53.72 32.95 -17.89
C THR A 896 52.60 31.99 -18.35
N ALA A 897 51.72 32.41 -19.27
CA ALA A 897 50.54 31.69 -19.79
C ALA A 897 50.14 32.27 -21.19
N PRO A 898 49.04 31.89 -21.90
CA PRO A 898 48.07 30.79 -21.70
C PRO A 898 47.74 29.96 -22.99
N VAL A 899 46.74 29.06 -22.94
CA VAL A 899 45.58 28.87 -23.87
C VAL A 899 45.07 27.41 -23.82
N ALA A 900 43.75 27.22 -23.96
CA ALA A 900 42.98 26.05 -23.49
C ALA A 900 42.58 25.00 -24.56
N THR A 901 42.14 23.84 -24.09
CA THR A 901 40.92 23.15 -24.58
C THR A 901 40.21 22.52 -23.37
N THR A 902 38.91 22.22 -23.48
CA THR A 902 37.98 22.04 -22.33
C THR A 902 37.25 20.69 -22.29
N THR A 903 37.05 20.13 -21.10
CA THR A 903 35.92 19.22 -20.76
C THR A 903 35.62 19.20 -19.25
N ALA A 904 34.33 19.14 -18.90
CA ALA A 904 33.67 19.08 -17.58
C ALA A 904 32.16 18.78 -17.85
N PRO A 905 31.25 18.52 -16.87
CA PRO A 905 31.32 18.60 -15.39
C PRO A 905 31.03 17.18 -14.76
N THR A 906 30.53 16.91 -13.53
CA THR A 906 29.79 17.67 -12.48
C THR A 906 30.03 17.04 -11.08
N ALA A 907 29.66 17.73 -9.98
CA ALA A 907 29.76 17.21 -8.60
C ALA A 907 28.56 17.60 -7.70
N THR A 908 28.07 16.61 -6.94
CA THR A 908 27.71 16.58 -5.49
C THR A 908 26.90 17.70 -4.79
N GLN A 909 25.66 17.35 -4.36
CA GLN A 909 24.89 17.79 -3.14
C GLN A 909 24.50 19.30 -2.98
N THR A 910 23.55 19.76 -2.13
CA THR A 910 22.80 19.20 -0.95
C THR A 910 21.27 19.48 -0.95
N THR A 911 20.54 18.91 0.03
CA THR A 911 19.10 19.05 0.42
C THR A 911 18.72 20.43 1.02
N PRO A 912 17.40 20.84 1.24
CA PRO A 912 16.48 20.35 2.32
C PRO A 912 14.91 20.46 2.16
N VAL A 913 14.14 19.41 2.56
CA VAL A 913 13.21 19.28 3.75
C VAL A 913 12.45 20.54 4.31
N PRO A 914 11.18 20.53 4.87
CA PRO A 914 9.96 19.65 4.78
C PRO A 914 8.56 20.41 4.70
N ASN A 915 7.38 19.73 4.72
CA ASN A 915 6.43 19.58 5.89
C ASN A 915 4.89 19.27 5.62
N GLN A 916 4.39 18.10 6.09
CA GLN A 916 3.15 17.76 6.89
C GLN A 916 1.71 18.27 6.51
N SER A 917 0.58 17.50 6.44
CA SER A 917 -0.07 16.35 7.18
C SER A 917 -0.95 16.74 8.41
N GLY A 918 -2.12 16.15 8.78
CA GLY A 918 -2.89 14.91 8.41
C GLY A 918 -4.40 15.16 8.14
N GLN A 919 -5.46 14.46 8.63
CA GLN A 919 -5.69 13.43 9.70
C GLN A 919 -7.00 12.57 9.43
N ILE A 920 -7.51 11.76 10.39
CA ILE A 920 -8.59 10.72 10.25
C ILE A 920 -9.54 10.65 11.48
N ALA A 921 -10.84 10.24 11.34
CA ALA A 921 -11.61 9.35 12.28
C ALA A 921 -13.15 9.27 12.03
N ASN A 922 -13.78 8.08 12.22
CA ASN A 922 -14.97 7.80 13.11
C ASN A 922 -15.77 6.50 12.80
N ALA A 923 -15.42 5.34 13.39
CA ALA A 923 -16.32 4.16 13.43
C ALA A 923 -16.12 3.27 14.66
N GLN A 924 -17.04 3.31 15.65
CA GLN A 924 -16.93 2.46 16.85
C GLN A 924 -18.26 1.98 17.45
N ARG A 925 -19.35 1.95 16.64
CA ARG A 925 -20.72 1.68 17.14
C ARG A 925 -21.40 0.40 16.64
N PHE A 926 -20.86 -0.27 15.62
CA PHE A 926 -21.52 -1.42 14.98
C PHE A 926 -21.53 -2.70 15.84
N PHE A 927 -20.42 -3.03 16.52
CA PHE A 927 -20.25 -4.34 17.18
C PHE A 927 -21.19 -4.62 18.37
N ASN A 928 -21.83 -3.60 18.96
CA ASN A 928 -22.81 -3.80 20.03
C ASN A 928 -24.16 -4.40 19.57
N TRP A 929 -24.38 -4.58 18.26
CA TRP A 929 -25.63 -5.11 17.72
C TRP A 929 -25.66 -6.65 17.59
N LEU A 930 -24.53 -7.27 17.20
CA LEU A 930 -24.49 -8.66 16.73
C LEU A 930 -24.70 -9.75 17.80
N TRP A 931 -24.61 -9.43 19.10
CA TRP A 931 -24.71 -10.43 20.17
C TRP A 931 -26.16 -10.81 20.56
N ASN A 932 -27.18 -10.10 20.08
CA ASN A 932 -28.52 -10.13 20.69
C ASN A 932 -29.62 -10.94 19.96
N ILE A 933 -29.32 -11.66 18.87
CA ILE A 933 -30.33 -12.46 18.14
C ILE A 933 -29.82 -13.86 17.82
N PHE A 934 -29.82 -14.77 18.80
CA PHE A 934 -30.32 -16.16 18.64
C PHE A 934 -30.43 -16.93 19.98
N SER A 935 -31.43 -16.59 20.79
CA SER A 935 -32.12 -17.53 21.69
C SER A 935 -33.50 -16.97 22.03
N HIS A 936 -34.52 -17.82 22.11
CA HIS A 936 -35.91 -17.38 22.03
C HIS A 936 -36.80 -17.97 23.13
N HIS A 937 -37.76 -17.14 23.58
CA HIS A 937 -38.91 -17.48 24.45
C HIS A 937 -38.64 -17.88 25.91
N HIS A 938 -39.02 -16.99 26.83
CA HIS A 938 -40.12 -17.27 27.77
C HIS A 938 -40.90 -15.98 28.10
N HIS A 939 -42.13 -16.12 28.61
CA HIS A 939 -43.08 -15.01 28.80
C HIS A 939 -42.77 -14.13 30.03
N HIS A 940 -43.12 -12.83 29.97
CA HIS A 940 -44.40 -12.34 30.51
C HIS A 940 -44.72 -10.89 30.07
N ARG A 941 -45.91 -10.38 30.43
CA ARG A 941 -46.53 -9.17 29.85
C ARG A 941 -46.15 -7.89 30.60
N ASN A 942 -46.02 -6.78 29.87
CA ASN A 942 -46.33 -5.45 30.40
C ASN A 942 -47.84 -5.28 30.63
N LEU A 943 -48.20 -4.60 31.71
CA LEU A 943 -49.44 -3.82 31.84
C LEU A 943 -49.09 -2.51 32.56
N ALA A 944 -49.57 -1.38 32.02
CA ALA A 944 -49.22 -0.06 32.50
C ALA A 944 -50.05 0.39 33.72
N VAL A 945 -49.45 1.27 34.52
CA VAL A 945 -50.14 2.28 35.35
C VAL A 945 -49.36 3.59 35.19
N GLU A 946 -50.06 4.72 35.27
CA GLU A 946 -49.58 6.06 34.94
C GLU A 946 -48.99 6.84 36.15
N ASP A 947 -48.43 8.01 35.82
CA ASP A 947 -48.46 9.26 36.63
C ASP A 947 -47.44 9.45 37.78
N GLY A 948 -47.26 10.71 38.23
CA GLY A 948 -47.02 10.95 39.66
C GLY A 948 -45.80 11.71 40.18
N THR A 949 -45.18 12.64 39.44
CA THR A 949 -44.54 13.89 39.98
C THR A 949 -43.47 13.90 41.12
N SER A 950 -42.51 14.83 40.99
CA SER A 950 -41.93 15.72 42.04
C SER A 950 -40.63 15.38 42.83
N ASN A 951 -39.74 16.39 42.84
CA ASN A 951 -38.84 16.93 43.87
C ASN A 951 -38.31 16.07 45.06
N GLY A 952 -37.00 16.18 45.34
CA GLY A 952 -36.43 15.89 46.67
C GLY A 952 -34.92 16.15 46.80
N GLN A 953 -34.50 17.00 47.75
CA GLN A 953 -33.09 17.37 47.99
C GLN A 953 -32.35 16.44 48.98
N GLN A 954 -31.04 16.28 48.75
CA GLN A 954 -29.91 16.27 49.73
C GLN A 954 -29.77 15.22 50.87
N GLN A 955 -28.50 14.79 51.00
CA GLN A 955 -27.70 14.56 52.24
C GLN A 955 -27.78 13.25 53.06
N ASP A 956 -26.76 12.39 52.79
CA ASP A 956 -25.64 12.07 53.72
C ASP A 956 -25.74 10.89 54.75
N ALA A 957 -24.55 10.40 55.13
CA ALA A 957 -24.16 9.55 56.29
C ALA A 957 -24.16 7.98 56.23
N THR A 958 -22.93 7.43 56.18
CA THR A 958 -22.38 6.27 56.95
C THR A 958 -22.69 4.77 56.63
N THR A 959 -21.70 4.06 56.07
CA THR A 959 -21.07 2.72 56.40
C THR A 959 -21.90 1.51 56.93
N PRO A 960 -21.55 0.22 56.62
CA PRO A 960 -20.21 -0.30 56.28
C PRO A 960 -20.12 -1.32 55.09
N ALA A 961 -18.93 -1.87 54.84
CA ALA A 961 -18.59 -2.93 53.84
C ALA A 961 -18.77 -4.37 54.40
N PRO A 962 -18.63 -5.51 53.66
CA PRO A 962 -17.61 -5.80 52.61
C PRO A 962 -18.03 -6.63 51.35
N SER A 963 -17.16 -6.61 50.32
CA SER A 963 -16.91 -7.64 49.25
C SER A 963 -18.10 -8.20 48.43
N THR A 964 -18.04 -8.37 47.10
CA THR A 964 -16.91 -8.81 46.25
C THR A 964 -16.94 -8.16 44.86
N ASP A 965 -15.81 -7.62 44.41
CA ASP A 965 -15.67 -7.08 43.05
C ASP A 965 -14.88 -8.04 42.16
N SER A 966 -15.47 -8.44 41.02
CA SER A 966 -14.71 -8.95 39.87
C SER A 966 -14.20 -7.74 39.06
N PRO A 967 -12.95 -7.76 38.53
CA PRO A 967 -12.44 -6.63 37.76
C PRO A 967 -13.25 -6.41 36.46
N SER A 968 -13.84 -5.23 36.34
CA SER A 968 -14.55 -4.78 35.13
C SER A 968 -13.55 -4.24 34.11
N PHE A 969 -13.06 -5.10 33.21
CA PHE A 969 -12.14 -4.72 32.14
C PHE A 969 -12.85 -3.99 30.99
N ASP A 970 -13.26 -2.75 31.22
CA ASP A 970 -13.79 -1.83 30.20
C ASP A 970 -12.91 -0.56 30.16
N ASP A 971 -11.69 -0.71 29.64
CA ASP A 971 -10.66 0.34 29.53
C ASP A 971 -10.30 0.69 28.08
N GLY A 972 -11.08 0.23 27.11
CA GLY A 972 -10.92 0.52 25.68
C GLY A 972 -9.74 -0.13 24.95
N LYS A 973 -8.84 -0.85 25.64
CA LYS A 973 -7.64 -1.43 24.99
C LYS A 973 -7.96 -2.68 24.16
N VAL A 974 -7.54 -2.64 22.91
CA VAL A 974 -7.62 -3.75 21.94
C VAL A 974 -6.24 -4.34 21.65
N ASP A 975 -6.21 -5.61 21.27
CA ASP A 975 -5.01 -6.39 20.95
C ASP A 975 -4.57 -6.17 19.50
N VAL A 976 -5.53 -6.19 18.59
CA VAL A 976 -5.34 -5.94 17.16
C VAL A 976 -6.41 -4.98 16.64
N ILE A 977 -6.00 -4.02 15.82
CA ILE A 977 -6.85 -3.36 14.83
C ILE A 977 -6.52 -3.99 13.47
N ILE A 978 -7.56 -4.34 12.72
CA ILE A 978 -7.41 -4.75 11.31
C ILE A 978 -7.51 -3.49 10.46
N VAL A 979 -6.60 -3.33 9.50
CA VAL A 979 -6.68 -2.33 8.43
C VAL A 979 -6.68 -3.03 7.08
N ASP A 980 -7.53 -2.56 6.16
CA ASP A 980 -7.77 -3.20 4.86
C ASP A 980 -6.72 -2.81 3.79
N ASP A 981 -5.44 -2.85 4.20
CA ASP A 981 -4.26 -2.59 3.37
C ASP A 981 -3.56 -3.92 3.03
N CYS A 982 -3.75 -4.42 1.80
CA CYS A 982 -3.27 -5.75 1.40
C CYS A 982 -2.45 -5.66 0.12
N SER A 983 -1.15 -5.95 0.20
CA SER A 983 -0.24 -5.83 -0.94
C SER A 983 -0.67 -6.73 -2.11
N LEU A 984 -0.42 -6.29 -3.36
CA LEU A 984 -0.73 -7.11 -4.54
C LEU A 984 -0.07 -8.50 -4.48
N SER A 985 1.14 -8.58 -3.90
CA SER A 985 1.83 -9.84 -3.62
C SER A 985 1.08 -10.76 -2.63
N GLU A 986 0.52 -10.21 -1.55
CA GLU A 986 -0.32 -10.97 -0.62
C GLU A 986 -1.63 -11.42 -1.26
N GLN A 987 -2.30 -10.54 -2.02
CA GLN A 987 -3.53 -10.88 -2.74
C GLN A 987 -3.31 -12.02 -3.74
N TYR A 988 -2.19 -11.98 -4.47
CA TYR A 988 -1.82 -13.00 -5.45
C TYR A 988 -1.55 -14.37 -4.80
N VAL A 989 -0.71 -14.39 -3.74
CA VAL A 989 -0.43 -15.63 -3.00
C VAL A 989 -1.67 -16.14 -2.24
N MET A 990 -2.53 -15.26 -1.72
CA MET A 990 -3.81 -15.68 -1.11
C MET A 990 -4.79 -16.24 -2.14
N THR A 991 -4.77 -15.77 -3.38
CA THR A 991 -5.57 -16.33 -4.47
C THR A 991 -5.11 -17.74 -4.80
N TRP A 992 -3.80 -17.95 -5.01
CA TRP A 992 -3.22 -19.28 -5.17
C TRP A 992 -3.58 -20.21 -4.00
N TYR A 993 -3.40 -19.74 -2.75
CA TYR A 993 -3.66 -20.53 -1.54
C TYR A 993 -5.14 -20.93 -1.41
N LYS A 994 -6.07 -19.99 -1.66
CA LYS A 994 -7.53 -20.25 -1.62
C LYS A 994 -7.95 -21.25 -2.71
N GLN A 995 -7.45 -21.11 -3.93
CA GLN A 995 -7.78 -22.04 -5.02
C GLN A 995 -7.19 -23.44 -4.77
N THR A 996 -5.94 -23.51 -4.32
CA THR A 996 -5.23 -24.80 -4.12
C THR A 996 -5.75 -25.55 -2.90
N THR A 997 -6.06 -24.86 -1.79
CA THR A 997 -6.79 -25.48 -0.66
C THR A 997 -8.16 -26.02 -1.09
N ALA A 998 -8.93 -25.28 -1.90
CA ALA A 998 -10.21 -25.75 -2.43
C ALA A 998 -10.06 -27.00 -3.34
N ALA A 999 -9.08 -27.01 -4.24
CA ALA A 999 -8.77 -28.16 -5.11
C ALA A 999 -8.33 -29.41 -4.32
N MET A 1000 -7.76 -29.23 -3.12
CA MET A 1000 -7.35 -30.30 -2.21
C MET A 1000 -8.47 -30.74 -1.24
N GLY A 1001 -9.70 -30.21 -1.37
CA GLY A 1001 -10.86 -30.59 -0.56
C GLY A 1001 -11.16 -29.68 0.63
N GLY A 1002 -10.48 -28.53 0.74
CA GLY A 1002 -10.70 -27.51 1.77
C GLY A 1002 -9.50 -27.32 2.71
N GLN A 1003 -9.66 -26.42 3.68
CA GLN A 1003 -8.67 -26.17 4.73
C GLN A 1003 -8.80 -27.23 5.84
N CYS A 1004 -7.75 -28.01 6.06
CA CYS A 1004 -7.61 -28.89 7.22
C CYS A 1004 -6.12 -29.04 7.56
N ALA A 1005 -5.81 -29.57 8.76
CA ALA A 1005 -4.42 -29.71 9.22
C ALA A 1005 -3.51 -30.53 8.28
N GLU A 1006 -4.09 -31.40 7.45
CA GLU A 1006 -3.39 -32.20 6.43
C GLU A 1006 -3.12 -31.39 5.15
N THR A 1007 -4.09 -30.62 4.63
CA THR A 1007 -3.89 -29.79 3.42
C THR A 1007 -2.92 -28.65 3.67
N ILE A 1008 -2.94 -28.03 4.87
CA ILE A 1008 -1.95 -26.98 5.22
C ILE A 1008 -0.55 -27.57 5.42
N ALA A 1009 -0.44 -28.78 5.97
CA ALA A 1009 0.85 -29.48 6.05
C ALA A 1009 1.40 -29.85 4.68
N ASP A 1010 0.54 -30.15 3.71
CA ASP A 1010 0.96 -30.43 2.34
C ASP A 1010 1.34 -29.15 1.58
N LEU A 1011 0.61 -28.05 1.76
CA LEU A 1011 0.99 -26.74 1.22
C LEU A 1011 2.31 -26.21 1.78
N GLU A 1012 2.64 -26.51 3.05
CA GLU A 1012 3.97 -26.22 3.59
C GLU A 1012 5.07 -27.00 2.86
N ARG A 1013 4.85 -28.28 2.53
CA ARG A 1013 5.79 -29.06 1.70
C ARG A 1013 5.92 -28.47 0.30
N GLN A 1014 4.81 -28.12 -0.34
CA GLN A 1014 4.80 -27.50 -1.68
C GLN A 1014 5.59 -26.19 -1.68
N SER A 1015 5.38 -25.32 -0.69
CA SER A 1015 6.14 -24.07 -0.50
C SER A 1015 7.63 -24.32 -0.28
N CYS A 1016 8.02 -25.18 0.67
CA CYS A 1016 9.43 -25.48 0.93
C CYS A 1016 10.13 -26.12 -0.30
N MET A 1017 9.47 -27.04 -1.00
CA MET A 1017 10.01 -27.68 -2.22
C MET A 1017 10.12 -26.70 -3.39
N PHE A 1018 9.21 -25.74 -3.52
CA PHE A 1018 9.28 -24.71 -4.55
C PHE A 1018 10.42 -23.71 -4.28
N HIS A 1019 10.64 -23.33 -3.01
CA HIS A 1019 11.84 -22.58 -2.63
C HIS A 1019 13.12 -23.33 -3.01
N ASP A 1020 13.15 -24.65 -2.79
CA ASP A 1020 14.31 -25.48 -3.12
C ASP A 1020 14.56 -25.60 -4.64
N GLN A 1021 13.51 -25.84 -5.42
CA GLN A 1021 13.64 -26.15 -6.85
C GLN A 1021 13.64 -24.92 -7.77
N CYS A 1022 13.01 -23.81 -7.37
CA CYS A 1022 12.75 -22.65 -8.24
C CYS A 1022 13.26 -21.31 -7.70
N LEU A 1023 13.48 -21.15 -6.39
CA LEU A 1023 13.90 -19.88 -5.76
C LEU A 1023 15.35 -19.91 -5.23
N GLY A 1024 16.16 -20.82 -5.75
CA GLY A 1024 17.61 -20.88 -5.52
C GLY A 1024 18.08 -21.85 -4.42
N GLY A 1025 17.22 -22.74 -3.91
CA GLY A 1025 17.61 -23.77 -2.94
C GLY A 1025 17.21 -23.44 -1.50
N VAL A 1026 16.93 -24.47 -0.70
CA VAL A 1026 16.72 -24.33 0.75
C VAL A 1026 18.03 -24.59 1.50
N VAL A 1027 18.67 -23.52 1.96
CA VAL A 1027 19.93 -23.57 2.70
C VAL A 1027 19.67 -23.86 4.19
N ASP A 1028 20.57 -24.64 4.80
CA ASP A 1028 20.56 -24.97 6.22
C ASP A 1028 21.25 -23.88 7.08
N PHE A 1029 21.04 -23.90 8.40
CA PHE A 1029 21.78 -23.05 9.33
C PHE A 1029 23.29 -23.32 9.26
N SER A 1030 24.11 -22.28 9.44
CA SER A 1030 25.57 -22.46 9.51
C SER A 1030 26.00 -23.27 10.75
N ASP A 1031 27.13 -23.99 10.67
CA ASP A 1031 27.67 -24.73 11.82
C ASP A 1031 27.92 -23.84 13.04
N GLU A 1032 28.30 -22.57 12.82
CA GLU A 1032 28.48 -21.56 13.87
C GLU A 1032 27.14 -21.17 14.51
N PHE A 1033 26.09 -20.96 13.72
CA PHE A 1033 24.75 -20.64 14.22
C PHE A 1033 24.16 -21.83 15.00
N LYS A 1034 24.29 -23.07 14.47
CA LYS A 1034 23.91 -24.29 15.18
C LYS A 1034 24.66 -24.46 16.51
N ALA A 1035 25.97 -24.21 16.53
CA ALA A 1035 26.78 -24.28 17.75
C ALA A 1035 26.44 -23.18 18.77
N THR A 1036 26.07 -21.98 18.31
CA THR A 1036 25.68 -20.85 19.18
C THR A 1036 24.32 -21.06 19.83
N TRP A 1037 23.32 -21.49 19.05
CA TRP A 1037 21.91 -21.54 19.46
C TRP A 1037 21.41 -22.95 19.82
N GLY A 1038 22.23 -23.99 19.67
CA GLY A 1038 21.87 -25.38 19.96
C GLY A 1038 20.90 -26.02 18.94
N LEU A 1039 20.75 -25.39 17.77
CA LEU A 1039 19.81 -25.79 16.72
C LEU A 1039 20.35 -26.98 15.90
N LYS A 1040 19.45 -27.73 15.25
CA LYS A 1040 19.79 -28.93 14.46
C LYS A 1040 19.86 -28.68 12.97
N GLU A 1041 18.79 -28.13 12.41
CA GLU A 1041 18.55 -27.97 10.97
C GLU A 1041 17.44 -26.92 10.76
N ALA A 1042 17.45 -26.22 9.63
CA ALA A 1042 16.42 -25.24 9.28
C ALA A 1042 15.07 -25.92 8.94
N ARG A 1043 13.93 -25.28 9.30
CA ARG A 1043 12.59 -25.91 9.19
C ARG A 1043 12.26 -26.42 7.78
N CYS A 1044 12.38 -25.60 6.74
CA CYS A 1044 12.13 -26.09 5.37
C CYS A 1044 13.16 -27.12 4.91
N LYS A 1045 14.40 -27.09 5.41
CA LYS A 1045 15.45 -28.04 5.05
C LYS A 1045 15.11 -29.45 5.53
N THR A 1046 14.63 -29.59 6.77
CA THR A 1046 14.09 -30.87 7.29
C THR A 1046 12.89 -31.36 6.47
N ILE A 1047 12.03 -30.45 6.01
CA ILE A 1047 10.85 -30.79 5.19
C ILE A 1047 11.27 -31.27 3.80
N VAL A 1048 12.20 -30.57 3.14
CA VAL A 1048 12.75 -30.94 1.83
C VAL A 1048 13.42 -32.32 1.87
N ASP A 1049 14.21 -32.62 2.90
CA ASP A 1049 14.81 -33.95 3.07
C ASP A 1049 13.75 -35.04 3.31
N ALA A 1050 12.68 -34.75 4.05
CA ALA A 1050 11.57 -35.68 4.27
C ALA A 1050 10.76 -35.95 2.99
N VAL A 1051 10.59 -34.96 2.10
CA VAL A 1051 9.98 -35.16 0.78
C VAL A 1051 10.92 -35.97 -0.12
N ASN A 1052 12.19 -35.57 -0.24
CA ASN A 1052 13.18 -36.19 -1.12
C ASN A 1052 13.54 -37.64 -0.74
N SER A 1053 13.47 -37.99 0.54
CA SER A 1053 13.62 -39.38 1.03
C SER A 1053 12.36 -40.23 0.90
N GLY A 1054 11.20 -39.62 0.60
CA GLY A 1054 9.90 -40.29 0.55
C GLY A 1054 9.26 -40.59 1.91
N GLU A 1055 9.79 -40.03 3.02
CA GLU A 1055 9.17 -40.14 4.35
C GLU A 1055 7.86 -39.33 4.43
N GLN A 1056 7.84 -38.14 3.81
CA GLN A 1056 6.67 -37.26 3.74
C GLN A 1056 6.46 -36.74 2.31
N PRO A 1057 5.92 -37.55 1.39
CA PRO A 1057 5.62 -37.11 0.03
C PRO A 1057 4.56 -36.00 0.02
N ILE A 1058 4.60 -35.15 -1.01
CA ILE A 1058 3.50 -34.24 -1.33
C ILE A 1058 2.32 -35.05 -1.86
N VAL A 1059 1.12 -34.79 -1.32
CA VAL A 1059 -0.11 -35.54 -1.61
C VAL A 1059 -0.83 -34.99 -2.83
N TYR A 1060 -0.84 -33.67 -3.02
CA TYR A 1060 -1.48 -33.05 -4.19
C TYR A 1060 -0.64 -33.27 -5.46
N ALA A 1061 -0.99 -34.27 -6.26
CA ALA A 1061 -0.18 -34.72 -7.40
C ALA A 1061 0.13 -33.63 -8.45
N ALA A 1062 -0.74 -32.63 -8.61
CA ALA A 1062 -0.58 -31.52 -9.55
C ALA A 1062 0.16 -30.30 -8.97
N TRP A 1063 0.71 -30.40 -7.74
CA TRP A 1063 1.31 -29.26 -7.02
C TRP A 1063 2.35 -28.48 -7.85
N ARG A 1064 3.20 -29.19 -8.61
CA ARG A 1064 4.26 -28.55 -9.37
C ARG A 1064 3.70 -27.73 -10.54
N GLU A 1065 2.81 -28.32 -11.32
CA GLU A 1065 2.14 -27.64 -12.45
C GLU A 1065 1.33 -26.43 -11.95
N ASN A 1066 0.67 -26.57 -10.80
CA ASN A 1066 -0.04 -25.49 -10.11
C ASN A 1066 0.91 -24.36 -9.66
N MET A 1067 1.98 -24.66 -8.90
CA MET A 1067 2.97 -23.66 -8.48
C MET A 1067 3.63 -22.96 -9.68
N GLU A 1068 4.04 -23.73 -10.69
CA GLU A 1068 4.66 -23.19 -11.92
C GLU A 1068 3.69 -22.32 -12.73
N SER A 1069 2.38 -22.59 -12.69
CA SER A 1069 1.35 -21.77 -13.37
C SER A 1069 1.07 -20.41 -12.71
N PHE A 1070 1.29 -20.28 -11.39
CA PHE A 1070 1.14 -19.03 -10.66
C PHE A 1070 2.46 -18.25 -10.54
N PHE A 1071 3.54 -18.93 -10.17
CA PHE A 1071 4.81 -18.29 -9.76
C PHE A 1071 5.95 -18.49 -10.78
N GLY A 1072 5.69 -19.24 -11.85
CA GLY A 1072 6.73 -19.67 -12.79
C GLY A 1072 7.74 -20.63 -12.15
N CYS A 1073 8.86 -20.87 -12.83
CA CYS A 1073 10.05 -21.46 -12.22
C CYS A 1073 11.26 -21.02 -13.05
N PRO A 1074 11.98 -19.94 -12.67
CA PRO A 1074 13.13 -19.46 -13.43
C PRO A 1074 14.27 -20.48 -13.32
N MET A 1075 14.57 -21.19 -14.41
CA MET A 1075 15.57 -22.26 -14.39
C MET A 1075 16.92 -21.77 -13.84
N PRO A 1076 17.54 -22.50 -12.89
CA PRO A 1076 18.82 -22.10 -12.32
C PRO A 1076 19.91 -22.09 -13.40
N THR A 1077 20.75 -21.05 -13.39
CA THR A 1077 21.75 -20.74 -14.44
C THR A 1077 22.98 -21.66 -14.47
N ASN A 1078 22.83 -22.93 -14.03
CA ASN A 1078 23.92 -23.88 -13.82
C ASN A 1078 23.67 -25.29 -14.42
N GLU A 1079 22.87 -25.42 -15.49
CA GLU A 1079 22.98 -26.59 -16.36
C GLU A 1079 24.24 -26.50 -17.24
N THR A 1080 25.35 -27.05 -16.73
CA THR A 1080 26.49 -27.43 -17.58
C THR A 1080 26.07 -28.60 -18.47
N SER A 1081 26.21 -28.44 -19.79
CA SER A 1081 25.68 -29.40 -20.77
C SER A 1081 26.21 -30.83 -20.56
N PRO A 1082 25.39 -31.88 -20.75
CA PRO A 1082 25.77 -33.26 -20.46
C PRO A 1082 26.84 -33.81 -21.43
N GLY A 1083 28.11 -33.62 -21.05
CA GLY A 1083 29.29 -34.05 -21.81
C GLY A 1083 30.04 -35.23 -21.18
N ASP A 1084 29.67 -36.45 -21.60
CA ASP A 1084 30.46 -37.70 -21.55
C ASP A 1084 31.20 -38.09 -20.23
N GLN A 1085 30.62 -39.06 -19.50
CA GLN A 1085 31.41 -40.26 -19.16
C GLN A 1085 30.61 -41.50 -18.72
N SER A 1086 30.84 -42.59 -19.47
CA SER A 1086 31.08 -43.96 -18.95
C SER A 1086 30.16 -44.53 -17.84
N GLN A 1087 29.07 -45.19 -18.23
CA GLN A 1087 28.55 -46.32 -17.45
C GLN A 1087 29.15 -47.66 -17.95
N THR A 1088 29.93 -48.32 -17.09
CA THR A 1088 30.36 -49.72 -17.28
C THR A 1088 29.70 -50.63 -16.25
N THR A 1089 28.56 -51.21 -16.59
CA THR A 1089 28.02 -52.39 -15.90
C THR A 1089 27.35 -53.31 -16.90
N LYS A 1090 27.67 -54.60 -16.82
CA LYS A 1090 26.82 -55.67 -17.36
C LYS A 1090 25.74 -55.93 -16.32
N ASP A 1091 24.53 -56.26 -16.77
CA ASP A 1091 24.13 -57.68 -16.73
C ASP A 1091 22.94 -57.96 -17.66
N THR A 1092 22.61 -59.24 -17.82
CA THR A 1092 21.90 -59.77 -18.99
C THR A 1092 20.45 -60.15 -18.72
N ALA A 1093 19.53 -59.67 -19.57
CA ALA A 1093 18.29 -60.37 -19.90
C ALA A 1093 17.86 -60.02 -21.34
N THR A 1094 17.78 -61.01 -22.23
CA THR A 1094 17.21 -60.87 -23.58
C THR A 1094 15.82 -61.50 -23.62
N ASP A 1095 14.84 -60.77 -24.16
CA ASP A 1095 13.85 -61.23 -25.16
C ASP A 1095 12.63 -60.27 -25.22
N VAL A 1096 11.83 -60.18 -26.29
CA VAL A 1096 12.09 -60.16 -27.75
C VAL A 1096 10.75 -59.84 -28.45
N ILE A 1097 10.69 -58.83 -29.34
CA ILE A 1097 9.63 -58.63 -30.38
C ILE A 1097 8.20 -58.32 -29.79
N GLN A 1098 7.31 -57.49 -30.37
CA GLN A 1098 7.06 -57.06 -31.76
C GLN A 1098 6.55 -55.61 -31.86
N SER A 1099 6.51 -55.10 -33.09
CA SER A 1099 5.97 -53.79 -33.49
C SER A 1099 4.45 -53.77 -33.71
N VAL A 1100 3.79 -52.68 -33.29
CA VAL A 1100 2.91 -51.84 -34.14
C VAL A 1100 3.32 -50.40 -33.92
#